data_AF-A0AAD4BPS5-F1
#
_entry.id   AF-A0AAD4BPS5-F1
#
_cell.length_a   1.000
_cell.length_b   1.000
_cell.length_c   1.000
_cell.angle_alpha   90.00
_cell.angle_beta   90.00
_cell.angle_gamma   90.00
#
_symmetry.space_group_name_H-M   'P 1'
#
loop_
_entity.id
_entity.type
_entity.pdbx_description
1 polymer ?
#
loop_
_entity_poly.entity_id
_entity_poly.type
_entity_poly.pdbx_seq_one_letter_code
_entity_poly.pdbx_strand_id
1 'polypeptide(L)'
;MSTSSSTVIEYSPLVEIDGGSETRVVTFSPDGTYLVSGHKETIRVWKVEDGNWQTTTILETSSALCLSVTVSNDGKWIAAGTAWGWVFAWDATTFEKVFAHTVDHYYGNNGVDFSPDATRLVSASDNSKATVWDVATGDQVLTLRNNEALRAAKYSPQGDRIVTATGKSVRVWDSNDGRLLVDIKVDVTPLHNTGLLWYNDHLFVVSDDQINEFVASTGSSVSEWPVSRSTENSCIALLDDGNVIAHSTNHAITFWHTSTRSQLAVIQDPQEIQSIAFPPDDNFLAIGGDHFNISVKVLSRITDSTPPLSRLHPTLKEPDIRIDDAALDSWKNDQLADVEALLTATIDKSRNPNHHVLACRALVRARLQHWDAALADAEMAIDVQPSVMGFIAKSVAHVGKGEKDKGYRACDIAFERFHSSHVTFLLLIKGIIVFMAGEREDAISRLDDLIATVHHNTICCVVQAYMHLLLGNSYIGCSDYEGAITSFERARAQMRHHKSPSLMVVTLIFGWKFDNLNITIQQRLCEALYAAGRTKDAIECFHQMTNELGEETNSEGEHLEWVVDFRKRLLEKLEHLGDVAVDARRHEEAITHYTTALSLKPPTPQDIIIKRSKAFVEIGSWKEAVDDADLLIALDPLSPSGYKIKHAALLKAGDYDSAGDVLNLMRSKIAESPDPYIRQHGDQYISPSSVQATIRKIVQKTIRHLPRVLINMTTGRLRDRAEQASAFESQPIFKELVSSMTTRIDYVRIKREVRQYFQYVMLSHKWEDNEPLYHQVVHIAVQELEKSPTHDKLQTFCRIVRDAGFIWAWSDTCCIDKSDHFVLQEALVAMFKWYQGSVLTIVFLRGVHSSSSRGALARSIWNTRAWTLQEYVAANVIHFYTEDWTLYLNLEIPNHKESPEIISEMEEAAGVSAEQLMALRPGLTSIREKLRLASTRHTTLVEDAAYSLLGIFSVAGLPAIYGEGEGSLGRLLAHVLAGSGDVSILGWTGESGSFNSCLPAYITVFNEQTTSHLPPLIPDAGMEKILATSPTSSFDLDAALKLYDRLDELPPPWFAASRMKLPCRVYRVETVAFGMVEIKTRQDLSRMKPLYLIHPWLETVLDREHMHSGTFIEDDVAPLDTDDEAMADEELADDALSIAEPEFPAHPEATAVHTVPVDRETQARRLVARLRQPFGALLVTLASTGRRAMDYRRVAADSLITVQFQESVSLADLLDNVRTLDVL
;
A
#
# COMPACT_ATOMS: atom_id res chain seq x y z
N MET A 1 70.35 -10.12 -39.62
CA MET A 1 68.99 -10.24 -39.06
C MET A 1 68.25 -8.97 -39.44
N SER A 2 67.31 -9.07 -40.39
CA SER A 2 66.51 -7.93 -40.86
C SER A 2 65.54 -7.50 -39.77
N THR A 3 65.69 -6.26 -39.30
CA THR A 3 64.76 -5.59 -38.40
C THR A 3 63.46 -5.30 -39.13
N SER A 4 62.35 -5.90 -38.69
CA SER A 4 61.00 -5.56 -39.14
C SER A 4 60.64 -4.15 -38.64
N SER A 5 60.41 -3.23 -39.56
CA SER A 5 59.84 -1.91 -39.29
C SER A 5 58.42 -2.08 -38.75
N SER A 6 58.15 -1.60 -37.52
CA SER A 6 56.80 -1.52 -36.97
C SER A 6 56.01 -0.43 -37.68
N THR A 7 54.99 -0.81 -38.43
CA THR A 7 54.00 0.12 -38.97
C THR A 7 53.21 0.72 -37.81
N VAL A 8 53.33 2.03 -37.58
CA VAL A 8 52.56 2.73 -36.54
C VAL A 8 51.21 3.13 -37.17
N ILE A 9 50.12 2.62 -36.60
CA ILE A 9 48.76 3.07 -36.92
C ILE A 9 48.46 4.24 -35.99
N GLU A 10 48.39 5.46 -36.52
CA GLU A 10 47.86 6.61 -35.79
C GLU A 10 46.35 6.66 -35.96
N TYR A 11 45.64 7.04 -34.89
CA TYR A 11 44.19 7.25 -34.93
C TYR A 11 43.82 8.59 -34.32
N SER A 12 42.75 9.18 -34.81
CA SER A 12 42.16 10.39 -34.26
C SER A 12 40.66 10.21 -34.03
N PRO A 13 40.08 10.83 -32.99
CA PRO A 13 38.64 10.81 -32.78
C PRO A 13 37.98 11.56 -33.95
N LEU A 14 37.06 10.91 -34.65
CA LEU A 14 36.33 11.52 -35.77
C LEU A 14 35.04 12.16 -35.24
N VAL A 15 34.14 11.31 -34.71
CA VAL A 15 32.79 11.68 -34.28
C VAL A 15 32.32 10.70 -33.21
N GLU A 16 31.60 11.21 -32.20
CA GLU A 16 30.74 10.41 -31.32
C GLU A 16 29.29 10.55 -31.78
N ILE A 17 28.61 9.43 -32.00
CA ILE A 17 27.22 9.37 -32.46
C ILE A 17 26.35 8.97 -31.27
N ASP A 18 25.36 9.78 -30.89
CA ASP A 18 24.45 9.45 -29.79
C ASP A 18 23.45 8.36 -30.19
N GLY A 19 23.73 7.13 -29.74
CA GLY A 19 22.89 5.95 -29.89
C GLY A 19 21.70 5.89 -28.92
N GLY A 20 21.59 6.82 -27.96
CA GLY A 20 20.47 6.97 -27.01
C GLY A 20 20.25 5.82 -26.03
N SER A 21 20.98 4.72 -26.17
CA SER A 21 20.99 3.54 -25.32
C SER A 21 22.25 2.72 -25.61
N GLU A 22 22.59 1.80 -24.72
CA GLU A 22 23.77 0.93 -24.84
C GLU A 22 23.86 0.27 -26.23
N THR A 23 25.02 0.33 -26.87
CA THR A 23 25.24 -0.24 -28.21
C THR A 23 25.97 -1.57 -28.11
N ARG A 24 25.24 -2.67 -28.28
CA ARG A 24 25.80 -4.03 -28.13
C ARG A 24 26.50 -4.53 -29.39
N VAL A 25 26.05 -4.11 -30.57
CA VAL A 25 26.61 -4.56 -31.85
C VAL A 25 26.56 -3.46 -32.88
N VAL A 26 27.58 -3.38 -33.73
CA VAL A 26 27.66 -2.46 -34.87
C VAL A 26 28.10 -3.22 -36.12
N THR A 27 27.56 -2.87 -37.28
CA THR A 27 27.97 -3.42 -38.58
C THR A 27 27.78 -2.39 -39.68
N PHE A 28 28.60 -2.42 -40.73
CA PHE A 28 28.42 -1.59 -41.91
C PHE A 28 27.63 -2.32 -43.00
N SER A 29 26.99 -1.56 -43.89
CA SER A 29 26.51 -2.08 -45.16
C SER A 29 27.69 -2.32 -46.12
N PRO A 30 27.57 -3.27 -47.07
CA PRO A 30 28.64 -3.60 -48.01
C PRO A 30 29.08 -2.46 -48.93
N ASP A 31 28.24 -1.45 -49.10
CA ASP A 31 28.53 -0.24 -49.88
C ASP A 31 29.10 0.91 -49.01
N GLY A 32 29.29 0.68 -47.71
CA GLY A 32 29.77 1.69 -46.76
C GLY A 32 28.81 2.85 -46.49
N THR A 33 27.62 2.85 -47.10
CA THR A 33 26.67 3.97 -47.03
C THR A 33 25.95 4.04 -45.68
N TYR A 34 25.72 2.88 -45.07
CA TYR A 34 24.98 2.76 -43.82
C TYR A 34 25.80 2.06 -42.74
N LEU A 35 25.71 2.57 -41.51
CA LEU A 35 26.07 1.85 -40.30
C LEU A 35 24.78 1.37 -39.64
N VAL A 36 24.73 0.13 -39.19
CA VAL A 36 23.60 -0.44 -38.46
C VAL A 36 24.06 -0.78 -37.05
N SER A 37 23.37 -0.27 -36.04
CA SER A 37 23.67 -0.51 -34.63
C SER A 37 22.50 -1.18 -33.91
N GLY A 38 22.81 -2.22 -33.15
CA GLY A 38 21.87 -2.92 -32.28
C GLY A 38 21.91 -2.38 -30.86
N HIS A 39 20.75 -1.98 -30.36
CA HIS A 39 20.56 -1.47 -29.00
C HIS A 39 19.58 -2.35 -28.21
N LYS A 40 19.14 -1.89 -27.03
CA LYS A 40 18.29 -2.67 -26.13
C LYS A 40 16.94 -3.10 -26.71
N GLU A 41 16.25 -2.24 -27.43
CA GLU A 41 14.93 -2.55 -28.02
C GLU A 41 14.79 -2.06 -29.46
N THR A 42 15.87 -1.52 -30.02
CA THR A 42 15.87 -0.91 -31.34
C THR A 42 17.14 -1.24 -32.09
N ILE A 43 17.02 -1.31 -33.41
CA ILE A 43 18.15 -1.28 -34.32
C ILE A 43 18.08 0.06 -35.03
N ARG A 44 19.19 0.78 -35.08
CA ARG A 44 19.26 2.09 -35.75
C ARG A 44 20.11 1.96 -37.00
N VAL A 45 19.62 2.56 -38.08
CA VAL A 45 20.36 2.65 -39.35
C VAL A 45 20.80 4.09 -39.53
N TRP A 46 22.11 4.30 -39.63
CA TRP A 46 22.76 5.59 -39.75
C TRP A 46 23.28 5.75 -41.16
N LYS A 47 22.92 6.84 -41.83
CA LYS A 47 23.51 7.19 -43.12
C LYS A 47 24.68 8.14 -42.91
N VAL A 48 25.74 7.93 -43.67
CA VAL A 48 26.94 8.76 -43.68
C VAL A 48 26.92 9.67 -44.90
N GLU A 49 26.86 10.99 -44.67
CA GLU A 49 27.05 12.00 -45.74
C GLU A 49 28.04 13.08 -45.23
N ASP A 50 29.19 13.19 -45.88
CA ASP A 50 30.22 14.23 -45.61
C ASP A 50 30.65 14.37 -44.13
N GLY A 51 30.77 13.25 -43.41
CA GLY A 51 31.16 13.23 -42.00
C GLY A 51 30.02 13.53 -41.02
N ASN A 52 28.80 13.78 -41.50
CA ASN A 52 27.59 13.81 -40.68
C ASN A 52 26.93 12.44 -40.65
N TRP A 53 26.65 11.98 -39.44
CA TRP A 53 25.98 10.70 -39.16
C TRP A 53 24.55 10.98 -38.75
N GLN A 54 23.58 10.63 -39.60
CA GLN A 54 22.17 10.86 -39.30
C GLN A 54 21.39 9.56 -39.25
N THR A 55 20.56 9.41 -38.21
CA THR A 55 19.60 8.31 -38.12
C THR A 55 18.63 8.39 -39.29
N THR A 56 18.65 7.39 -40.15
CA THR A 56 17.72 7.25 -41.28
C THR A 56 16.43 6.58 -40.83
N THR A 57 16.54 5.49 -40.07
CA THR A 57 15.38 4.75 -39.56
C THR A 57 15.68 4.06 -38.24
N ILE A 58 14.62 3.69 -37.53
CA ILE A 58 14.66 2.89 -36.31
C ILE A 58 13.79 1.65 -36.56
N LEU A 59 14.40 0.46 -36.50
CA LEU A 59 13.73 -0.83 -36.64
C LEU A 59 13.44 -1.38 -35.24
N GLU A 60 12.16 -1.62 -34.95
CA GLU A 60 11.74 -2.11 -33.63
C GLU A 60 11.90 -3.63 -33.50
N THR A 61 12.63 -4.02 -32.45
CA THR A 61 12.77 -5.42 -32.00
C THR A 61 12.04 -5.55 -30.66
N SER A 62 10.98 -6.35 -30.63
CA SER A 62 10.08 -6.50 -29.47
C SER A 62 10.81 -6.68 -28.13
N SER A 63 10.83 -5.63 -27.28
CA SER A 63 11.27 -5.55 -25.87
C SER A 63 12.39 -6.51 -25.41
N ALA A 64 13.41 -6.73 -26.24
CA ALA A 64 14.51 -7.65 -25.95
C ALA A 64 15.81 -7.17 -26.56
N LEU A 65 16.90 -7.27 -25.79
CA LEU A 65 18.27 -6.86 -26.17
C LEU A 65 18.66 -7.44 -27.54
N CYS A 66 19.06 -6.58 -28.47
CA CYS A 66 19.65 -7.01 -29.73
C CYS A 66 21.11 -7.45 -29.51
N LEU A 67 21.40 -8.72 -29.79
CA LEU A 67 22.70 -9.33 -29.51
C LEU A 67 23.54 -9.57 -30.78
N SER A 68 22.91 -9.55 -31.95
CA SER A 68 23.59 -9.70 -33.24
C SER A 68 22.80 -8.99 -34.32
N VAL A 69 23.50 -8.23 -35.16
CA VAL A 69 22.95 -7.58 -36.36
C VAL A 69 23.89 -7.88 -37.52
N THR A 70 23.33 -8.13 -38.70
CA THR A 70 24.09 -8.33 -39.93
C THR A 70 23.35 -7.72 -41.13
N VAL A 71 24.09 -7.33 -42.16
CA VAL A 71 23.55 -6.84 -43.43
C VAL A 71 23.98 -7.84 -44.52
N SER A 72 23.08 -8.17 -45.44
CA SER A 72 23.41 -9.08 -46.54
C SER A 72 24.48 -8.49 -47.46
N ASN A 73 25.28 -9.34 -48.11
CA ASN A 73 26.35 -8.91 -49.02
C ASN A 73 25.83 -8.12 -50.24
N ASP A 74 24.57 -8.33 -50.65
CA ASP A 74 23.94 -7.55 -51.70
C ASP A 74 23.30 -6.23 -51.20
N GLY A 75 23.39 -5.96 -49.90
CA GLY A 75 22.89 -4.75 -49.24
C GLY A 75 21.37 -4.67 -49.15
N LYS A 76 20.63 -5.73 -49.53
CA LYS A 76 19.16 -5.70 -49.60
C LYS A 76 18.45 -6.12 -48.32
N TRP A 77 19.14 -6.79 -47.40
CA TRP A 77 18.52 -7.32 -46.20
C TRP A 77 19.29 -6.93 -44.94
N ILE A 78 18.57 -6.59 -43.89
CA ILE A 78 19.09 -6.44 -42.53
C ILE A 78 18.50 -7.57 -41.70
N ALA A 79 19.32 -8.29 -40.94
CA ALA A 79 18.84 -9.31 -40.00
C ALA A 79 19.34 -9.05 -38.59
N ALA A 80 18.54 -9.47 -37.61
CA ALA A 80 18.91 -9.35 -36.21
C ALA A 80 18.42 -10.51 -35.36
N GLY A 81 19.24 -10.86 -34.35
CA GLY A 81 18.91 -11.80 -33.29
C GLY A 81 18.80 -11.09 -31.95
N THR A 82 17.76 -11.41 -31.17
CA THR A 82 17.56 -10.87 -29.82
C THR A 82 17.81 -11.90 -28.72
N ALA A 83 18.02 -11.42 -27.50
CA ALA A 83 18.22 -12.23 -26.30
C ALA A 83 17.05 -13.18 -25.96
N TRP A 84 15.89 -13.02 -26.60
CA TRP A 84 14.66 -13.77 -26.30
C TRP A 84 14.31 -14.76 -27.40
N GLY A 85 15.29 -15.15 -28.21
CA GLY A 85 15.07 -16.17 -29.23
C GLY A 85 14.39 -15.64 -30.50
N TRP A 86 14.18 -14.34 -30.65
CA TRP A 86 13.61 -13.77 -31.88
C TRP A 86 14.69 -13.58 -32.95
N VAL A 87 14.30 -13.85 -34.19
CA VAL A 87 15.06 -13.59 -35.41
C VAL A 87 14.18 -12.73 -36.30
N PHE A 88 14.73 -11.59 -36.71
CA PHE A 88 14.07 -10.62 -37.57
C PHE A 88 14.85 -10.46 -38.86
N ALA A 89 14.13 -10.24 -39.96
CA ALA A 89 14.70 -9.76 -41.22
C ALA A 89 13.87 -8.60 -41.76
N TRP A 90 14.55 -7.59 -42.27
CA TRP A 90 13.97 -6.42 -42.92
C TRP A 90 14.57 -6.25 -44.31
N ASP A 91 13.76 -5.72 -45.22
CA ASP A 91 14.25 -5.18 -46.47
C ASP A 91 15.02 -3.88 -46.18
N ALA A 92 16.28 -3.81 -46.60
CA ALA A 92 17.17 -2.69 -46.32
C ALA A 92 16.84 -1.43 -47.15
N THR A 93 16.01 -1.55 -48.19
CA THR A 93 15.63 -0.43 -49.05
C THR A 93 14.32 0.21 -48.59
N THR A 94 13.34 -0.59 -48.17
CA THR A 94 12.04 -0.12 -47.69
C THR A 94 11.97 -0.02 -46.16
N PHE A 95 12.88 -0.72 -45.45
CA PHE A 95 12.85 -0.92 -44.00
C PHE A 95 11.60 -1.66 -43.50
N GLU A 96 10.87 -2.31 -44.41
CA GLU A 96 9.73 -3.14 -44.05
C GLU A 96 10.20 -4.50 -43.54
N LYS A 97 9.51 -4.99 -42.51
CA LYS A 97 9.78 -6.28 -41.89
C LYS A 97 9.31 -7.40 -42.82
N VAL A 98 10.25 -8.24 -43.24
CA VAL A 98 9.98 -9.40 -44.10
C VAL A 98 9.42 -10.54 -43.27
N PHE A 99 10.10 -10.88 -42.17
CA PHE A 99 9.61 -11.86 -41.22
C PHE A 99 10.12 -11.58 -39.80
N ALA A 100 9.40 -12.17 -38.84
CA ALA A 100 9.80 -12.28 -37.44
C ALA A 100 9.42 -13.66 -36.94
N HIS A 101 10.41 -14.47 -36.60
CA HIS A 101 10.23 -15.82 -36.07
C HIS A 101 10.88 -15.95 -34.71
N THR A 102 10.24 -16.71 -33.82
CA THR A 102 10.84 -17.14 -32.55
C THR A 102 11.33 -18.57 -32.72
N VAL A 103 12.56 -18.85 -32.31
CA VAL A 103 13.19 -20.17 -32.45
C VAL A 103 12.97 -21.05 -31.20
N ASP A 104 12.39 -20.48 -30.12
CA ASP A 104 11.79 -21.08 -28.89
C ASP A 104 11.91 -20.04 -27.73
N HIS A 105 11.05 -20.09 -26.69
CA HIS A 105 10.98 -19.10 -25.59
C HIS A 105 12.09 -19.19 -24.51
N TYR A 106 13.33 -19.50 -24.87
CA TYR A 106 14.45 -19.57 -23.91
C TYR A 106 15.33 -18.32 -23.99
N TYR A 107 15.75 -17.82 -22.83
CA TYR A 107 16.76 -16.76 -22.70
C TYR A 107 18.05 -17.22 -23.36
N GLY A 108 18.54 -16.50 -24.38
CA GLY A 108 19.76 -16.93 -25.06
C GLY A 108 20.25 -16.08 -26.23
N ASN A 109 21.55 -16.25 -26.51
CA ASN A 109 22.35 -15.46 -27.44
C ASN A 109 22.08 -15.88 -28.90
N ASN A 110 21.36 -15.06 -29.66
CA ASN A 110 21.06 -15.36 -31.07
C ASN A 110 22.06 -14.70 -32.02
N GLY A 111 23.12 -15.41 -32.40
CA GLY A 111 23.98 -15.02 -33.53
C GLY A 111 23.25 -15.22 -34.86
N VAL A 112 23.25 -14.21 -35.74
CA VAL A 112 22.68 -14.30 -37.10
C VAL A 112 23.70 -13.97 -38.19
N ASP A 113 23.63 -14.65 -39.34
CA ASP A 113 24.51 -14.41 -40.49
C ASP A 113 23.84 -14.78 -41.83
N PHE A 114 24.08 -14.01 -42.88
CA PHE A 114 23.54 -14.29 -44.22
C PHE A 114 24.45 -15.24 -45.00
N SER A 115 23.86 -16.04 -45.89
CA SER A 115 24.62 -16.72 -46.93
C SER A 115 25.21 -15.70 -47.93
N PRO A 116 26.35 -16.00 -48.58
CA PRO A 116 26.98 -15.06 -49.50
C PRO A 116 26.11 -14.63 -50.70
N ASP A 117 25.16 -15.49 -51.10
CA ASP A 117 24.17 -15.21 -52.15
C ASP A 117 22.93 -14.45 -51.65
N ALA A 118 22.88 -14.10 -50.36
CA ALA A 118 21.80 -13.40 -49.67
C ALA A 118 20.43 -14.09 -49.71
N THR A 119 20.37 -15.39 -50.08
CA THR A 119 19.10 -16.13 -50.17
C THR A 119 18.72 -16.80 -48.86
N ARG A 120 19.69 -17.08 -47.99
CA ARG A 120 19.49 -17.77 -46.71
C ARG A 120 20.04 -16.98 -45.54
N LEU A 121 19.42 -17.14 -44.39
CA LEU A 121 19.88 -16.62 -43.10
C LEU A 121 20.10 -17.79 -42.15
N VAL A 122 21.22 -17.84 -41.43
CA VAL A 122 21.41 -18.79 -40.32
C VAL A 122 21.25 -18.05 -39.00
N SER A 123 20.56 -18.69 -38.05
CA SER A 123 20.45 -18.21 -36.68
C SER A 123 20.88 -19.30 -35.69
N ALA A 124 21.79 -18.98 -34.76
CA ALA A 124 22.12 -19.80 -33.62
C ALA A 124 21.11 -19.59 -32.47
N SER A 125 20.86 -20.62 -31.66
CA SER A 125 20.00 -20.54 -30.48
C SER A 125 20.54 -21.40 -29.32
N ASP A 126 20.25 -20.95 -28.10
CA ASP A 126 20.57 -21.68 -26.86
C ASP A 126 19.79 -23.01 -26.73
N ASN A 127 18.76 -23.27 -27.56
CA ASN A 127 18.08 -24.56 -27.64
C ASN A 127 18.91 -25.67 -28.34
N SER A 128 20.20 -25.42 -28.55
CA SER A 128 21.15 -26.29 -29.23
C SER A 128 20.82 -26.53 -30.71
N LYS A 129 20.06 -25.65 -31.35
CA LYS A 129 19.77 -25.71 -32.80
C LYS A 129 20.27 -24.46 -33.49
N ALA A 130 20.86 -24.63 -34.67
CA ALA A 130 20.97 -23.55 -35.63
C ALA A 130 19.93 -23.75 -36.73
N THR A 131 19.17 -22.71 -37.02
CA THR A 131 18.09 -22.75 -38.01
C THR A 131 18.49 -21.94 -39.22
N VAL A 132 18.29 -22.51 -40.41
CA VAL A 132 18.49 -21.83 -41.68
C VAL A 132 17.12 -21.45 -42.23
N TRP A 133 16.97 -20.18 -42.56
CA TRP A 133 15.76 -19.54 -43.06
C TRP A 133 15.96 -19.16 -44.51
N ASP A 134 14.93 -19.32 -45.33
CA ASP A 134 14.84 -18.67 -46.62
C ASP A 134 14.46 -17.20 -46.39
N VAL A 135 15.26 -16.27 -46.90
CA VAL A 135 15.12 -14.85 -46.56
C VAL A 135 13.86 -14.26 -47.19
N ALA A 136 13.50 -14.69 -48.39
CA ALA A 136 12.38 -14.13 -49.14
C ALA A 136 11.03 -14.58 -48.60
N THR A 137 10.93 -15.82 -48.11
CA THR A 137 9.68 -16.41 -47.61
C THR A 137 9.57 -16.39 -46.08
N GLY A 138 10.71 -16.35 -45.37
CA GLY A 138 10.77 -16.58 -43.93
C GLY A 138 10.67 -18.07 -43.55
N ASP A 139 10.59 -18.98 -44.52
CA ASP A 139 10.42 -20.40 -44.23
C ASP A 139 11.71 -21.03 -43.69
N GLN A 140 11.53 -21.95 -42.74
CA GLN A 140 12.64 -22.76 -42.21
C GLN A 140 13.05 -23.83 -43.23
N VAL A 141 14.27 -23.73 -43.75
CA VAL A 141 14.82 -24.62 -44.79
C VAL A 141 15.60 -25.79 -44.21
N LEU A 142 16.38 -25.55 -43.15
CA LEU A 142 17.27 -26.55 -42.56
C LEU A 142 17.44 -26.31 -41.05
N THR A 143 17.69 -27.38 -40.30
CA THR A 143 18.00 -27.29 -38.87
C THR A 143 19.20 -28.15 -38.54
N LEU A 144 20.25 -27.50 -38.05
CA LEU A 144 21.49 -28.11 -37.59
C LEU A 144 21.38 -28.35 -36.09
N ARG A 145 21.52 -29.60 -35.67
CA ARG A 145 21.36 -29.97 -34.26
C ARG A 145 22.71 -30.15 -33.58
N ASN A 146 22.91 -29.40 -32.51
CA ASN A 146 24.04 -29.48 -31.63
C ASN A 146 23.69 -30.15 -30.29
N ASN A 147 24.72 -30.50 -29.53
CA ASN A 147 24.58 -31.16 -28.23
C ASN A 147 24.58 -30.16 -27.06
N GLU A 148 24.94 -28.91 -27.33
CA GLU A 148 25.05 -27.82 -26.36
C GLU A 148 24.52 -26.52 -26.96
N ALA A 149 24.21 -25.55 -26.09
CA ALA A 149 23.72 -24.23 -26.47
C ALA A 149 24.67 -23.54 -27.45
N LEU A 150 24.11 -23.04 -28.56
CA LEU A 150 24.90 -22.36 -29.58
C LEU A 150 24.97 -20.88 -29.28
N ARG A 151 26.18 -20.33 -29.44
CA ARG A 151 26.47 -18.93 -29.16
C ARG A 151 26.76 -18.10 -30.41
N ALA A 152 27.21 -18.77 -31.48
CA ALA A 152 27.48 -18.14 -32.77
C ALA A 152 27.17 -19.10 -33.93
N ALA A 153 26.76 -18.53 -35.07
CA ALA A 153 26.65 -19.23 -36.34
C ALA A 153 27.01 -18.29 -37.49
N LYS A 154 27.85 -18.77 -38.41
CA LYS A 154 28.27 -18.02 -39.60
C LYS A 154 28.27 -18.89 -40.85
N TYR A 155 28.00 -18.28 -41.99
CA TYR A 155 28.24 -18.92 -43.28
C TYR A 155 29.71 -18.87 -43.65
N SER A 156 30.16 -19.89 -44.39
CA SER A 156 31.44 -19.82 -45.10
C SER A 156 31.39 -18.77 -46.20
N PRO A 157 32.52 -18.15 -46.55
CA PRO A 157 32.59 -17.19 -47.66
C PRO A 157 32.14 -17.75 -49.02
N GLN A 158 32.22 -19.08 -49.20
CA GLN A 158 31.77 -19.78 -50.41
C GLN A 158 30.29 -20.22 -50.35
N GLY A 159 29.65 -20.15 -49.18
CA GLY A 159 28.24 -20.50 -48.97
C GLY A 159 27.93 -21.99 -48.93
N ASP A 160 28.92 -22.87 -49.14
CA ASP A 160 28.78 -24.32 -49.14
C ASP A 160 28.77 -24.93 -47.73
N ARG A 161 29.18 -24.14 -46.72
CA ARG A 161 29.28 -24.58 -45.32
C ARG A 161 28.74 -23.56 -44.33
N ILE A 162 28.35 -24.05 -43.17
CA ILE A 162 27.94 -23.27 -41.99
C ILE A 162 28.83 -23.68 -40.82
N VAL A 163 29.29 -22.72 -40.03
CA VAL A 163 29.97 -22.98 -38.76
C VAL A 163 29.02 -22.65 -37.61
N THR A 164 29.00 -23.49 -36.59
CA THR A 164 28.30 -23.23 -35.34
C THR A 164 29.25 -23.39 -34.17
N ALA A 165 29.25 -22.44 -33.24
CA ALA A 165 30.11 -22.48 -32.06
C ALA A 165 29.30 -22.64 -30.77
N THR A 166 29.83 -23.45 -29.87
CA THR A 166 29.40 -23.68 -28.49
C THR A 166 30.56 -23.28 -27.56
N GLY A 167 30.34 -23.24 -26.24
CA GLY A 167 31.42 -22.94 -25.29
C GLY A 167 32.55 -23.99 -25.23
N LYS A 168 32.41 -25.15 -25.90
CA LYS A 168 33.41 -26.24 -25.84
C LYS A 168 33.79 -26.82 -27.20
N SER A 169 33.14 -26.37 -28.26
CA SER A 169 33.37 -26.91 -29.59
C SER A 169 32.87 -26.01 -30.70
N VAL A 170 33.54 -26.11 -31.83
CA VAL A 170 33.17 -25.46 -33.08
C VAL A 170 32.94 -26.54 -34.13
N ARG A 171 31.77 -26.49 -34.77
CA ARG A 171 31.33 -27.52 -35.73
C ARG A 171 31.09 -26.90 -37.09
N VAL A 172 31.57 -27.57 -38.13
CA VAL A 172 31.39 -27.18 -39.53
C VAL A 172 30.42 -28.15 -40.18
N TRP A 173 29.41 -27.61 -40.85
CA TRP A 173 28.30 -28.32 -41.47
C TRP A 173 28.27 -28.02 -42.96
N ASP A 174 27.77 -28.97 -43.74
CA ASP A 174 27.35 -28.71 -45.12
C ASP A 174 26.07 -27.86 -45.12
N SER A 175 26.05 -26.77 -45.88
CA SER A 175 24.92 -25.82 -45.89
C SER A 175 23.69 -26.34 -46.64
N ASN A 176 23.84 -27.37 -47.49
CA ASN A 176 22.75 -27.90 -48.31
C ASN A 176 21.96 -28.99 -47.59
N ASP A 177 22.66 -29.95 -46.97
CA ASP A 177 22.03 -31.12 -46.35
C ASP A 177 22.17 -31.17 -44.81
N GLY A 178 22.93 -30.24 -44.22
CA GLY A 178 23.14 -30.15 -42.78
C GLY A 178 23.98 -31.28 -42.19
N ARG A 179 24.75 -31.99 -43.01
CA ARG A 179 25.67 -33.02 -42.53
C ARG A 179 26.86 -32.37 -41.80
N LEU A 180 27.19 -32.89 -40.62
CA LEU A 180 28.40 -32.51 -39.89
C LEU A 180 29.65 -32.95 -40.68
N LEU A 181 30.52 -31.99 -41.00
CA LEU A 181 31.78 -32.22 -41.72
C LEU A 181 32.97 -32.31 -40.74
N VAL A 182 33.03 -31.41 -39.77
CA VAL A 182 34.16 -31.29 -38.82
C VAL A 182 33.63 -30.91 -37.42
N ASP A 183 34.17 -31.52 -36.36
CA ASP A 183 33.93 -31.16 -34.94
C ASP A 183 35.28 -30.87 -34.27
N ILE A 184 35.52 -29.60 -33.95
CA ILE A 184 36.75 -29.09 -33.33
C ILE A 184 36.47 -28.88 -31.84
N LYS A 185 37.20 -29.56 -30.96
CA LYS A 185 37.11 -29.37 -29.51
C LYS A 185 38.06 -28.27 -29.06
N VAL A 186 37.51 -27.17 -28.56
CA VAL A 186 38.24 -26.01 -28.04
C VAL A 186 37.38 -25.42 -26.94
N ASP A 187 37.95 -25.24 -25.75
CA ASP A 187 37.27 -24.59 -24.63
C ASP A 187 37.31 -23.08 -24.87
N VAL A 188 36.13 -22.47 -24.92
CA VAL A 188 35.95 -21.06 -25.29
C VAL A 188 35.01 -20.39 -24.30
N THR A 189 35.39 -19.21 -23.85
CA THR A 189 34.61 -18.34 -22.97
C THR A 189 33.52 -17.61 -23.74
N PRO A 190 32.63 -16.81 -23.10
CA PRO A 190 31.35 -16.44 -23.72
C PRO A 190 31.55 -15.83 -25.12
N LEU A 191 31.23 -16.64 -26.14
CA LEU A 191 31.50 -16.31 -27.53
C LEU A 191 30.23 -15.68 -28.12
N HIS A 192 30.25 -14.40 -28.49
CA HIS A 192 29.19 -13.82 -29.32
C HIS A 192 29.49 -14.07 -30.80
N ASN A 193 28.54 -13.81 -31.71
CA ASN A 193 28.80 -13.94 -33.16
C ASN A 193 29.95 -13.05 -33.66
N THR A 194 30.31 -12.03 -32.88
CA THR A 194 31.42 -11.10 -33.08
C THR A 194 32.80 -11.71 -32.73
N GLY A 195 32.87 -12.83 -32.01
CA GLY A 195 34.11 -13.53 -31.64
C GLY A 195 34.54 -14.62 -32.62
N LEU A 196 33.82 -14.78 -33.74
CA LEU A 196 34.08 -15.79 -34.76
C LEU A 196 34.33 -15.10 -36.11
N LEU A 197 35.48 -15.39 -36.73
CA LEU A 197 35.81 -14.88 -38.06
C LEU A 197 36.15 -16.04 -39.00
N TRP A 198 35.47 -16.09 -40.15
CA TRP A 198 35.77 -17.04 -41.20
C TRP A 198 36.27 -16.31 -42.43
N TYR A 199 37.50 -16.60 -42.83
CA TYR A 199 38.11 -16.06 -44.02
C TYR A 199 38.78 -17.18 -44.84
N ASN A 200 38.37 -17.35 -46.10
CA ASN A 200 38.78 -18.48 -46.94
C ASN A 200 38.51 -19.84 -46.25
N ASP A 201 39.52 -20.72 -46.16
CA ASP A 201 39.44 -22.00 -45.43
C ASP A 201 39.98 -21.88 -43.99
N HIS A 202 40.23 -20.64 -43.51
CA HIS A 202 40.72 -20.36 -42.17
C HIS A 202 39.59 -19.86 -41.28
N LEU A 203 39.52 -20.45 -40.09
CA LEU A 203 38.54 -20.13 -39.06
C LEU A 203 39.29 -19.63 -37.82
N PHE A 204 39.03 -18.39 -37.45
CA PHE A 204 39.59 -17.75 -36.27
C PHE A 204 38.55 -17.74 -35.15
N VAL A 205 38.93 -18.28 -34.00
CA VAL A 205 38.07 -18.43 -32.82
C VAL A 205 38.77 -17.78 -31.64
N VAL A 206 38.16 -16.74 -31.07
CA VAL A 206 38.71 -16.04 -29.91
C VAL A 206 38.41 -16.81 -28.63
N SER A 207 39.43 -17.08 -27.81
CA SER A 207 39.33 -17.60 -26.44
C SER A 207 39.87 -16.59 -25.42
N ASP A 208 39.69 -16.83 -24.12
CA ASP A 208 40.10 -15.92 -23.03
C ASP A 208 41.49 -15.33 -23.17
N ASP A 209 42.45 -16.15 -23.60
CA ASP A 209 43.87 -15.81 -23.61
C ASP A 209 44.50 -15.84 -25.01
N GLN A 210 43.82 -16.36 -26.04
CA GLN A 210 44.40 -16.56 -27.38
C GLN A 210 43.37 -16.44 -28.51
N ILE A 211 43.82 -16.13 -29.73
CA ILE A 211 43.05 -16.34 -30.96
C ILE A 211 43.52 -17.67 -31.57
N ASN A 212 42.60 -18.62 -31.72
CA ASN A 212 42.89 -19.93 -32.28
C ASN A 212 42.56 -19.94 -33.78
N GLU A 213 43.53 -20.27 -34.61
CA GLU A 213 43.38 -20.41 -36.07
C GLU A 213 43.24 -21.90 -36.43
N PHE A 214 42.15 -22.26 -37.11
CA PHE A 214 41.89 -23.62 -37.60
C PHE A 214 41.67 -23.65 -39.11
N VAL A 215 41.99 -24.78 -39.74
CA VAL A 215 41.59 -25.06 -41.12
C VAL A 215 40.17 -25.65 -41.13
N ALA A 216 39.18 -24.95 -41.68
CA ALA A 216 37.78 -25.32 -41.61
C ALA A 216 37.46 -26.65 -42.33
N SER A 217 38.20 -26.99 -43.38
CA SER A 217 38.03 -28.24 -44.11
C SER A 217 38.52 -29.50 -43.37
N THR A 218 39.51 -29.37 -42.48
CA THR A 218 40.14 -30.52 -41.79
C THR A 218 39.98 -30.50 -40.28
N GLY A 219 39.68 -29.35 -39.69
CA GLY A 219 39.66 -29.14 -38.24
C GLY A 219 41.04 -29.05 -37.58
N SER A 220 42.11 -29.04 -38.37
CA SER A 220 43.48 -28.95 -37.84
C SER A 220 43.76 -27.55 -37.27
N SER A 221 44.32 -27.47 -36.07
CA SER A 221 44.88 -26.22 -35.52
C SER A 221 46.11 -25.80 -36.32
N VAL A 222 46.15 -24.53 -36.71
CA VAL A 222 47.23 -23.90 -37.48
C VAL A 222 48.16 -23.14 -36.55
N SER A 223 47.61 -22.25 -35.73
CA SER A 223 48.38 -21.41 -34.81
C SER A 223 47.51 -20.82 -33.71
N GLU A 224 48.15 -20.44 -32.60
CA GLU A 224 47.53 -19.78 -31.46
C GLU A 224 48.21 -18.42 -31.28
N TRP A 225 47.43 -17.35 -31.23
CA TRP A 225 47.94 -15.98 -31.18
C TRP A 225 47.71 -15.44 -29.77
N PRO A 226 48.77 -15.10 -29.02
CA PRO A 226 48.64 -14.73 -27.62
C PRO A 226 47.94 -13.38 -27.48
N VAL A 227 46.92 -13.28 -26.64
CA VAL A 227 46.26 -12.01 -26.34
C VAL A 227 46.19 -11.76 -24.84
N SER A 228 45.98 -10.51 -24.44
CA SER A 228 45.74 -10.18 -23.03
C SER A 228 44.46 -10.85 -22.57
N ARG A 229 44.49 -11.50 -21.39
CA ARG A 229 43.29 -12.11 -20.79
C ARG A 229 42.13 -11.11 -20.79
N SER A 230 41.06 -11.50 -21.47
CA SER A 230 39.79 -10.77 -21.51
C SER A 230 38.84 -11.44 -20.51
N THR A 231 38.07 -10.65 -19.75
CA THR A 231 37.17 -11.22 -18.74
C THR A 231 35.77 -11.42 -19.28
N GLU A 232 35.23 -10.53 -20.13
CA GLU A 232 33.92 -10.68 -20.78
C GLU A 232 33.88 -9.84 -22.07
N ASN A 233 33.53 -10.44 -23.22
CA ASN A 233 33.36 -9.81 -24.56
C ASN A 233 34.64 -9.51 -25.36
N SER A 234 34.98 -10.40 -26.30
CA SER A 234 36.02 -10.17 -27.30
C SER A 234 35.43 -10.29 -28.71
N CYS A 235 35.74 -9.32 -29.57
CA CYS A 235 35.34 -9.36 -30.97
C CYS A 235 36.55 -9.35 -31.91
N ILE A 236 36.35 -9.92 -33.08
CA ILE A 236 37.36 -10.08 -34.12
C ILE A 236 36.78 -9.63 -35.45
N ALA A 237 37.55 -8.82 -36.17
CA ALA A 237 37.18 -8.30 -37.47
C ALA A 237 38.39 -8.30 -38.41
N LEU A 238 38.11 -8.35 -39.70
CA LEU A 238 39.13 -8.42 -40.75
C LEU A 238 39.24 -7.06 -41.45
N LEU A 239 40.46 -6.62 -41.72
CA LEU A 239 40.82 -5.47 -42.56
C LEU A 239 41.58 -5.93 -43.81
N ASP A 240 41.51 -5.13 -44.86
CA ASP A 240 42.43 -5.05 -45.99
C ASP A 240 42.61 -6.39 -46.71
N ASP A 241 41.53 -6.84 -47.38
CA ASP A 241 41.43 -8.09 -48.16
C ASP A 241 41.90 -9.36 -47.43
N GLY A 242 42.10 -9.31 -46.10
CA GLY A 242 42.56 -10.43 -45.29
C GLY A 242 43.98 -10.33 -44.71
N ASN A 243 44.67 -9.20 -44.89
CA ASN A 243 46.06 -9.03 -44.42
C ASN A 243 46.17 -8.60 -42.96
N VAL A 244 45.14 -7.99 -42.39
CA VAL A 244 45.16 -7.49 -41.00
C VAL A 244 43.91 -7.96 -40.27
N ILE A 245 44.08 -8.45 -39.03
CA ILE A 245 43.00 -8.81 -38.12
C ILE A 245 42.98 -7.82 -36.96
N ALA A 246 41.83 -7.20 -36.71
CA ALA A 246 41.58 -6.41 -35.52
C ALA A 246 40.88 -7.29 -34.48
N HIS A 247 41.41 -7.28 -33.26
CA HIS A 247 40.85 -8.03 -32.13
C HIS A 247 40.64 -7.08 -30.96
N SER A 248 39.44 -7.04 -30.39
CA SER A 248 39.15 -6.28 -29.18
C SER A 248 39.23 -7.14 -27.92
N THR A 249 39.80 -6.57 -26.88
CA THR A 249 39.54 -6.88 -25.47
C THR A 249 38.80 -5.70 -24.85
N ASN A 250 38.29 -5.84 -23.61
CA ASN A 250 37.41 -4.86 -22.96
C ASN A 250 37.79 -3.40 -23.24
N HIS A 251 39.07 -3.03 -23.18
CA HIS A 251 39.53 -1.66 -23.37
C HIS A 251 40.62 -1.49 -24.44
N ALA A 252 40.88 -2.51 -25.27
CA ALA A 252 41.97 -2.44 -26.24
C ALA A 252 41.64 -3.13 -27.56
N ILE A 253 41.97 -2.50 -28.67
CA ILE A 253 41.91 -3.08 -30.01
C ILE A 253 43.33 -3.35 -30.47
N THR A 254 43.67 -4.62 -30.61
CA THR A 254 44.97 -5.07 -31.10
C THR A 254 44.88 -5.43 -32.58
N PHE A 255 45.78 -4.86 -33.38
CA PHE A 255 45.89 -5.18 -34.80
C PHE A 255 47.00 -6.20 -35.02
N TRP A 256 46.71 -7.22 -35.81
CA TRP A 256 47.58 -8.34 -36.10
C TRP A 256 47.77 -8.46 -37.60
N HIS A 257 48.97 -8.80 -38.03
CA HIS A 257 49.21 -9.11 -39.44
C HIS A 257 48.99 -10.60 -39.71
N THR A 258 48.11 -10.95 -40.65
CA THR A 258 47.59 -12.33 -40.81
C THR A 258 48.66 -13.34 -41.22
N SER A 259 49.58 -12.96 -42.11
CA SER A 259 50.60 -13.90 -42.62
C SER A 259 51.77 -14.10 -41.66
N THR A 260 52.19 -13.04 -40.95
CA THR A 260 53.33 -13.08 -40.01
C THR A 260 52.90 -13.36 -38.58
N ARG A 261 51.60 -13.23 -38.26
CA ARG A 261 51.02 -13.40 -36.92
C ARG A 261 51.62 -12.44 -35.90
N SER A 262 52.14 -11.32 -36.38
CA SER A 262 52.81 -10.32 -35.54
C SER A 262 51.84 -9.19 -35.21
N GLN A 263 51.88 -8.76 -33.96
CA GLN A 263 51.17 -7.58 -33.49
C GLN A 263 51.73 -6.33 -34.17
N LEU A 264 50.83 -5.52 -34.76
CA LEU A 264 51.15 -4.28 -35.46
C LEU A 264 50.98 -3.07 -34.53
N ALA A 265 49.83 -2.97 -33.86
CA ALA A 265 49.47 -1.83 -33.02
C ALA A 265 48.44 -2.23 -31.96
N VAL A 266 48.33 -1.42 -30.89
CA VAL A 266 47.26 -1.51 -29.89
C VAL A 266 46.64 -0.13 -29.72
N ILE A 267 45.34 -0.05 -29.89
CA ILE A 267 44.54 1.14 -29.57
C ILE A 267 43.90 0.90 -28.22
N GLN A 268 44.20 1.74 -27.23
CA GLN A 268 43.44 1.75 -25.98
C GLN A 268 42.20 2.61 -26.19
N ASP A 269 41.05 2.11 -25.77
CA ASP A 269 39.82 2.87 -25.66
C ASP A 269 39.45 3.00 -24.19
N PRO A 270 39.15 4.21 -23.68
CA PRO A 270 38.71 4.37 -22.29
C PRO A 270 37.38 3.66 -22.00
N GLN A 271 36.60 3.30 -23.03
CA GLN A 271 35.30 2.67 -22.90
C GLN A 271 35.38 1.16 -23.06
N GLU A 272 34.37 0.45 -22.53
CA GLU A 272 34.24 -0.99 -22.74
C GLU A 272 33.76 -1.27 -24.18
N ILE A 273 34.49 -2.12 -24.90
CA ILE A 273 34.27 -2.42 -26.31
C ILE A 273 33.43 -3.68 -26.43
N GLN A 274 32.16 -3.51 -26.83
CA GLN A 274 31.23 -4.62 -27.07
C GLN A 274 31.31 -5.13 -28.53
N SER A 275 31.58 -4.23 -29.48
CA SER A 275 31.65 -4.57 -30.91
C SER A 275 32.51 -3.59 -31.69
N ILE A 276 33.22 -4.11 -32.69
CA ILE A 276 33.97 -3.31 -33.67
C ILE A 276 33.48 -3.62 -35.08
N ALA A 277 33.46 -2.59 -35.95
CA ALA A 277 33.14 -2.77 -37.36
C ALA A 277 33.97 -1.81 -38.23
N PHE A 278 34.29 -2.28 -39.43
CA PHE A 278 35.02 -1.54 -40.45
C PHE A 278 34.12 -1.37 -41.69
N PRO A 279 34.10 -0.19 -42.31
CA PRO A 279 33.50 -0.02 -43.62
C PRO A 279 34.41 -0.63 -44.70
N PRO A 280 33.89 -0.92 -45.90
CA PRO A 280 34.67 -1.50 -47.00
C PRO A 280 35.96 -0.74 -47.37
N ASP A 281 35.98 0.57 -47.12
CA ASP A 281 37.10 1.45 -47.47
C ASP A 281 38.22 1.45 -46.40
N ASP A 282 38.05 0.73 -45.29
CA ASP A 282 38.98 0.55 -44.15
C ASP A 282 39.53 1.84 -43.50
N ASN A 283 38.99 3.01 -43.84
CA ASN A 283 39.46 4.31 -43.33
C ASN A 283 38.92 4.65 -41.93
N PHE A 284 37.85 3.98 -41.50
CA PHE A 284 37.17 4.27 -40.25
C PHE A 284 37.01 3.01 -39.40
N LEU A 285 36.92 3.21 -38.10
CA LEU A 285 36.64 2.18 -37.13
C LEU A 285 35.44 2.63 -36.29
N ALA A 286 34.32 1.90 -36.39
CA ALA A 286 33.17 2.10 -35.53
C ALA A 286 33.29 1.17 -34.31
N ILE A 287 33.12 1.75 -33.12
CA ILE A 287 33.21 1.06 -31.83
C ILE A 287 31.87 1.23 -31.13
N GLY A 288 31.20 0.11 -30.85
CA GLY A 288 30.04 0.04 -29.97
C GLY A 288 30.45 -0.45 -28.58
N GLY A 289 29.89 0.17 -27.54
CA GLY A 289 30.23 -0.10 -26.15
C GLY A 289 29.10 0.18 -25.18
N ASP A 290 29.40 0.09 -23.88
CA ASP A 290 28.44 0.25 -22.77
C ASP A 290 27.90 1.68 -22.62
N HIS A 291 28.50 2.62 -23.34
CA HIS A 291 28.03 4.00 -23.39
C HIS A 291 26.91 4.19 -24.41
N PHE A 292 26.14 5.27 -24.22
CA PHE A 292 25.09 5.67 -25.16
C PHE A 292 25.64 6.10 -26.52
N ASN A 293 26.95 6.30 -26.67
CA ASN A 293 27.56 6.79 -27.90
C ASN A 293 28.27 5.67 -28.67
N ILE A 294 28.20 5.74 -30.00
CA ILE A 294 29.04 4.97 -30.92
C ILE A 294 30.23 5.84 -31.28
N SER A 295 31.45 5.37 -31.00
CA SER A 295 32.67 6.10 -31.32
C SER A 295 33.17 5.71 -32.71
N VAL A 296 33.35 6.70 -33.58
CA VAL A 296 33.98 6.51 -34.89
C VAL A 296 35.37 7.13 -34.86
N LYS A 297 36.39 6.34 -35.22
CA LYS A 297 37.80 6.77 -35.28
C LYS A 297 38.31 6.74 -36.71
N VAL A 298 39.13 7.72 -37.09
CA VAL A 298 39.88 7.67 -38.36
C VAL A 298 41.17 6.89 -38.15
N LEU A 299 41.49 6.01 -39.10
CA LEU A 299 42.77 5.31 -39.14
C LEU A 299 43.69 5.99 -40.17
N SER A 300 44.76 6.63 -39.71
CA SER A 300 45.79 7.21 -40.58
C SER A 300 47.02 6.30 -40.62
N ARG A 301 47.35 5.77 -41.80
CA ARG A 301 48.54 4.94 -42.01
C ARG A 301 49.77 5.84 -42.19
N ILE A 302 50.78 5.69 -41.33
CA ILE A 302 52.10 6.28 -41.59
C ILE A 302 52.86 5.37 -42.56
N THR A 303 52.99 5.79 -43.81
CA THR A 303 53.98 5.25 -44.74
C THR A 303 55.26 6.06 -44.65
N ASP A 304 56.37 5.38 -44.30
CA ASP A 304 57.77 5.79 -44.39
C ASP A 304 58.07 7.28 -44.60
N SER A 305 58.57 7.95 -43.56
CA SER A 305 59.83 8.72 -43.66
C SER A 305 60.28 9.32 -42.32
N THR A 306 61.58 9.10 -42.04
CA THR A 306 62.45 9.74 -41.05
C THR A 306 62.34 9.28 -39.58
N PRO A 307 63.45 8.84 -38.96
CA PRO A 307 63.46 8.39 -37.56
C PRO A 307 63.57 9.59 -36.62
N PRO A 308 62.80 9.66 -35.52
CA PRO A 308 63.16 10.55 -34.43
C PRO A 308 64.26 9.88 -33.59
N LEU A 309 65.28 10.70 -33.32
CA LEU A 309 66.41 10.48 -32.44
C LEU A 309 66.12 9.56 -31.25
N SER A 310 66.87 8.47 -31.18
CA SER A 310 67.06 7.64 -29.99
C SER A 310 67.42 8.51 -28.77
N ARG A 311 66.48 8.70 -27.85
CA ARG A 311 66.81 9.02 -26.45
C ARG A 311 67.04 7.70 -25.72
N LEU A 312 68.25 7.53 -25.20
CA LEU A 312 68.62 6.49 -24.25
C LEU A 312 67.64 6.51 -23.06
N HIS A 313 66.78 5.51 -22.93
CA HIS A 313 66.01 5.28 -21.71
C HIS A 313 66.86 4.46 -20.70
N PRO A 314 67.10 4.96 -19.47
CA PRO A 314 67.78 4.18 -18.44
C PRO A 314 66.79 3.18 -17.82
N THR A 315 66.97 1.88 -18.07
CA THR A 315 66.23 0.83 -17.36
C THR A 315 66.79 0.68 -15.94
N LEU A 316 65.91 0.66 -14.93
CA LEU A 316 66.29 0.38 -13.54
C LEU A 316 66.64 -1.11 -13.41
N LYS A 317 67.92 -1.44 -13.23
CA LYS A 317 68.41 -2.81 -13.07
C LYS A 317 68.86 -3.02 -11.62
N GLU A 318 68.27 -4.01 -10.94
CA GLU A 318 68.74 -4.43 -9.61
C GLU A 318 70.17 -5.01 -9.70
N PRO A 319 71.03 -4.78 -8.69
CA PRO A 319 72.35 -5.38 -8.65
C PRO A 319 72.26 -6.91 -8.43
N ASP A 320 73.01 -7.69 -9.21
CA ASP A 320 73.07 -9.15 -9.04
C ASP A 320 73.58 -9.52 -7.64
N ILE A 321 72.77 -10.24 -6.85
CA ILE A 321 73.20 -10.86 -5.60
C ILE A 321 73.93 -12.17 -5.94
N ARG A 322 75.21 -12.29 -5.54
CA ARG A 322 76.07 -13.45 -5.82
C ARG A 322 76.48 -14.14 -4.52
N ILE A 323 75.58 -14.96 -3.97
CA ILE A 323 75.78 -15.80 -2.79
C ILE A 323 75.31 -17.23 -3.07
N ASP A 324 75.71 -18.19 -2.23
CA ASP A 324 75.31 -19.59 -2.35
C ASP A 324 73.78 -19.77 -2.25
N ASP A 325 73.20 -20.67 -3.05
CA ASP A 325 71.75 -20.88 -3.14
C ASP A 325 71.10 -21.18 -1.78
N ALA A 326 71.76 -21.96 -0.91
CA ALA A 326 71.28 -22.26 0.43
C ALA A 326 71.19 -21.02 1.34
N ALA A 327 72.12 -20.07 1.19
CA ALA A 327 72.08 -18.79 1.92
C ALA A 327 71.02 -17.86 1.32
N LEU A 328 70.83 -17.88 0.00
CA LEU A 328 69.79 -17.10 -0.68
C LEU A 328 68.38 -17.59 -0.30
N ASP A 329 68.15 -18.90 -0.24
CA ASP A 329 66.86 -19.48 0.15
C ASP A 329 66.53 -19.22 1.62
N SER A 330 67.52 -19.35 2.51
CA SER A 330 67.36 -19.00 3.93
C SER A 330 67.05 -17.50 4.10
N TRP A 331 67.63 -16.63 3.27
CA TRP A 331 67.37 -15.19 3.32
C TRP A 331 66.00 -14.82 2.77
N LYS A 332 65.55 -15.46 1.68
CA LYS A 332 64.17 -15.31 1.17
C LYS A 332 63.12 -15.72 2.22
N ASN A 333 63.42 -16.74 3.03
CA ASN A 333 62.56 -17.20 4.13
C ASN A 333 62.74 -16.41 5.44
N ASP A 334 63.47 -15.28 5.42
CA ASP A 334 63.74 -14.39 6.56
C ASP A 334 64.46 -15.06 7.75
N GLN A 335 65.21 -16.15 7.51
CA GLN A 335 65.99 -16.87 8.52
C GLN A 335 67.37 -16.23 8.74
N LEU A 336 67.39 -14.98 9.21
CA LEU A 336 68.58 -14.12 9.21
C LEU A 336 69.79 -14.68 9.99
N ALA A 337 69.58 -15.41 11.08
CA ALA A 337 70.66 -16.03 11.86
C ALA A 337 71.36 -17.16 11.10
N ASP A 338 70.59 -17.96 10.35
CA ASP A 338 71.12 -19.06 9.53
C ASP A 338 71.89 -18.51 8.33
N VAL A 339 71.40 -17.41 7.73
CA VAL A 339 72.10 -16.69 6.66
C VAL A 339 73.43 -16.14 7.15
N GLU A 340 73.48 -15.50 8.32
CA GLU A 340 74.73 -14.99 8.89
C GLU A 340 75.75 -16.12 9.13
N ALA A 341 75.31 -17.27 9.66
CA ALA A 341 76.15 -18.42 9.91
C ALA A 341 76.73 -19.02 8.60
N LEU A 342 75.89 -19.16 7.57
CA LEU A 342 76.30 -19.67 6.25
C LEU A 342 77.30 -18.73 5.57
N LEU A 343 77.03 -17.41 5.54
CA LEU A 343 77.94 -16.43 4.94
C LEU A 343 79.27 -16.34 5.70
N THR A 344 79.25 -16.50 7.03
CA THR A 344 80.46 -16.54 7.86
C THR A 344 81.31 -17.77 7.55
N ALA A 345 80.69 -18.95 7.43
CA ALA A 345 81.39 -20.18 7.05
C ALA A 345 82.01 -20.08 5.64
N THR A 346 81.37 -19.38 4.70
CA THR A 346 81.92 -19.14 3.35
C THR A 346 83.11 -18.17 3.39
N ILE A 347 83.06 -17.14 4.22
CA ILE A 347 84.17 -16.19 4.42
C ILE A 347 85.38 -16.89 5.04
N ASP A 348 85.18 -17.67 6.10
CA ASP A 348 86.25 -18.36 6.85
C ASP A 348 86.97 -19.44 6.02
N LYS A 349 86.29 -20.05 5.04
CA LYS A 349 86.88 -21.03 4.10
C LYS A 349 87.77 -20.40 3.03
N SER A 350 87.65 -19.10 2.78
CA SER A 350 88.35 -18.41 1.70
C SER A 350 89.59 -17.66 2.22
N ARG A 351 90.74 -17.79 1.53
CA ARG A 351 91.95 -17.00 1.89
C ARG A 351 91.82 -15.51 1.55
N ASN A 352 91.00 -15.18 0.55
CA ASN A 352 90.62 -13.81 0.19
C ASN A 352 89.09 -13.76 0.07
N PRO A 353 88.38 -13.14 1.02
CA PRO A 353 86.92 -13.11 1.02
C PRO A 353 86.37 -12.28 -0.14
N ASN A 354 85.34 -12.81 -0.80
CA ASN A 354 84.66 -12.15 -1.90
C ASN A 354 83.89 -10.91 -1.38
N HIS A 355 84.14 -9.75 -1.96
CA HIS A 355 83.52 -8.47 -1.57
C HIS A 355 81.98 -8.51 -1.61
N HIS A 356 81.36 -9.30 -2.52
CA HIS A 356 79.91 -9.48 -2.56
C HIS A 356 79.37 -10.23 -1.33
N VAL A 357 80.09 -11.24 -0.84
CA VAL A 357 79.70 -12.05 0.33
C VAL A 357 79.83 -11.23 1.62
N LEU A 358 80.89 -10.41 1.72
CA LEU A 358 81.07 -9.45 2.84
C LEU A 358 79.96 -8.39 2.87
N ALA A 359 79.62 -7.79 1.72
CA ALA A 359 78.53 -6.81 1.64
C ALA A 359 77.16 -7.42 1.97
N CYS A 360 76.89 -8.65 1.55
CA CYS A 360 75.67 -9.38 1.90
C CYS A 360 75.60 -9.68 3.41
N ARG A 361 76.68 -10.14 4.03
CA ARG A 361 76.73 -10.40 5.48
C ARG A 361 76.54 -9.10 6.28
N ALA A 362 77.11 -7.99 5.81
CA ALA A 362 76.89 -6.68 6.41
C ALA A 362 75.40 -6.28 6.43
N LEU A 363 74.67 -6.51 5.34
CA LEU A 363 73.23 -6.22 5.27
C LEU A 363 72.39 -7.10 6.19
N VAL A 364 72.72 -8.40 6.27
CA VAL A 364 72.06 -9.34 7.20
C VAL A 364 72.31 -8.93 8.65
N ARG A 365 73.56 -8.59 9.00
CA ARG A 365 73.92 -8.07 10.32
C ARG A 365 73.22 -6.76 10.65
N ALA A 366 73.02 -5.89 9.66
CA ALA A 366 72.23 -4.68 9.82
C ALA A 366 70.76 -4.99 10.12
N ARG A 367 70.13 -5.97 9.44
CA ARG A 367 68.76 -6.42 9.76
C ARG A 367 68.65 -7.07 11.15
N LEU A 368 69.69 -7.74 11.61
CA LEU A 368 69.82 -8.25 12.98
C LEU A 368 70.17 -7.17 14.02
N GLN A 369 70.31 -5.89 13.60
CA GLN A 369 70.69 -4.76 14.44
C GLN A 369 72.11 -4.86 15.05
N HIS A 370 72.98 -5.68 14.47
CA HIS A 370 74.40 -5.82 14.82
C HIS A 370 75.25 -4.75 14.12
N TRP A 371 75.00 -3.48 14.42
CA TRP A 371 75.47 -2.35 13.59
C TRP A 371 77.00 -2.20 13.49
N ASP A 372 77.73 -2.43 14.58
CA ASP A 372 79.20 -2.35 14.60
C ASP A 372 79.83 -3.40 13.68
N ALA A 373 79.33 -4.64 13.76
CA ALA A 373 79.78 -5.75 12.94
C ALA A 373 79.38 -5.57 11.47
N ALA A 374 78.18 -5.04 11.21
CA ALA A 374 77.72 -4.69 9.87
C ALA A 374 78.61 -3.63 9.21
N LEU A 375 79.02 -2.60 9.97
CA LEU A 375 79.87 -1.54 9.45
C LEU A 375 81.28 -2.05 9.14
N ALA A 376 81.88 -2.86 10.02
CA ALA A 376 83.20 -3.45 9.81
C ALA A 376 83.24 -4.32 8.54
N ASP A 377 82.21 -5.14 8.32
CA ASP A 377 82.09 -5.97 7.12
C ASP A 377 81.90 -5.13 5.84
N ALA A 378 81.12 -4.04 5.92
CA ALA A 378 80.91 -3.15 4.78
C ALA A 378 82.19 -2.39 4.39
N GLU A 379 82.98 -1.93 5.36
CA GLU A 379 84.28 -1.29 5.10
C GLU A 379 85.27 -2.28 4.51
N MET A 380 85.34 -3.49 5.07
CA MET A 380 86.18 -4.57 4.53
C MET A 380 85.78 -4.95 3.10
N ALA A 381 84.48 -4.99 2.79
CA ALA A 381 84.00 -5.25 1.43
C ALA A 381 84.47 -4.17 0.43
N ILE A 382 84.40 -2.89 0.83
CA ILE A 382 84.82 -1.75 -0.01
C ILE A 382 86.34 -1.76 -0.21
N ASP A 383 87.11 -2.08 0.83
CA ASP A 383 88.57 -2.14 0.78
C ASP A 383 89.08 -3.24 -0.16
N VAL A 384 88.41 -4.40 -0.18
CA VAL A 384 88.72 -5.50 -1.12
C VAL A 384 88.40 -5.09 -2.56
N GLN A 385 87.18 -4.60 -2.80
CA GLN A 385 86.79 -4.06 -4.11
C GLN A 385 85.57 -3.12 -3.93
N PRO A 386 85.70 -1.82 -4.26
CA PRO A 386 84.58 -0.90 -4.19
C PRO A 386 83.42 -1.35 -5.10
N SER A 387 82.24 -1.56 -4.51
CA SER A 387 81.04 -2.03 -5.21
C SER A 387 79.79 -1.29 -4.71
N VAL A 388 78.76 -1.23 -5.54
CA VAL A 388 77.45 -0.62 -5.22
C VAL A 388 76.87 -1.22 -3.92
N MET A 389 76.87 -2.54 -3.79
CA MET A 389 76.38 -3.23 -2.59
C MET A 389 77.18 -2.94 -1.33
N GLY A 390 78.51 -2.79 -1.43
CA GLY A 390 79.36 -2.44 -0.29
C GLY A 390 79.05 -1.05 0.28
N PHE A 391 78.84 -0.06 -0.60
CA PHE A 391 78.45 1.29 -0.17
C PHE A 391 77.01 1.37 0.35
N ILE A 392 76.06 0.61 -0.22
CA ILE A 392 74.70 0.48 0.32
C ILE A 392 74.74 -0.11 1.73
N ALA A 393 75.48 -1.20 1.94
CA ALA A 393 75.63 -1.83 3.26
C ALA A 393 76.25 -0.86 4.28
N LYS A 394 77.27 -0.10 3.88
CA LYS A 394 77.89 0.94 4.71
C LYS A 394 76.90 2.04 5.09
N SER A 395 76.07 2.47 4.14
CA SER A 395 75.05 3.49 4.39
C SER A 395 73.98 3.01 5.38
N VAL A 396 73.41 1.82 5.15
CA VAL A 396 72.40 1.22 6.03
C VAL A 396 72.95 1.04 7.46
N ALA A 397 74.20 0.58 7.61
CA ALA A 397 74.83 0.41 8.92
C ALA A 397 75.03 1.75 9.66
N HIS A 398 75.49 2.81 8.97
CA HIS A 398 75.62 4.13 9.59
C HIS A 398 74.27 4.75 9.98
N VAL A 399 73.24 4.63 9.13
CA VAL A 399 71.90 5.13 9.44
C VAL A 399 71.27 4.36 10.61
N GLY A 400 71.45 3.04 10.66
CA GLY A 400 70.99 2.21 11.79
C GLY A 400 71.64 2.57 13.13
N LYS A 401 72.89 3.08 13.12
CA LYS A 401 73.57 3.64 14.30
C LYS A 401 73.12 5.05 14.69
N GLY A 402 72.28 5.70 13.87
CA GLY A 402 71.91 7.10 14.04
C GLY A 402 72.91 8.10 13.45
N GLU A 403 73.92 7.64 12.71
CA GLU A 403 74.93 8.51 12.05
C GLU A 403 74.52 8.90 10.62
N LYS A 404 73.39 9.60 10.50
CA LYS A 404 72.73 9.89 9.21
C LYS A 404 73.64 10.55 8.17
N ASP A 405 74.39 11.58 8.57
CA ASP A 405 75.29 12.32 7.66
C ASP A 405 76.37 11.44 7.04
N LYS A 406 76.90 10.48 7.82
CA LYS A 406 77.89 9.51 7.33
C LYS A 406 77.25 8.49 6.39
N GLY A 407 76.01 8.09 6.67
CA GLY A 407 75.21 7.23 5.81
C GLY A 407 74.90 7.87 4.45
N TYR A 408 74.45 9.13 4.43
CA TYR A 408 74.18 9.87 3.20
C TYR A 408 75.45 10.06 2.37
N ARG A 409 76.56 10.42 3.02
CA ARG A 409 77.86 10.56 2.36
C ARG A 409 78.35 9.27 1.71
N ALA A 410 78.06 8.10 2.29
CA ALA A 410 78.39 6.81 1.67
C ALA A 410 77.59 6.56 0.37
N CYS A 411 76.32 6.97 0.33
CA CYS A 411 75.50 6.91 -0.90
C CYS A 411 75.98 7.91 -1.95
N ASP A 412 76.39 9.12 -1.54
CA ASP A 412 76.90 10.14 -2.47
C ASP A 412 78.21 9.70 -3.13
N ILE A 413 79.12 9.10 -2.36
CA ILE A 413 80.35 8.51 -2.89
C ILE A 413 80.05 7.37 -3.87
N ALA A 414 79.03 6.54 -3.60
CA ALA A 414 78.60 5.49 -4.53
C ALA A 414 78.06 6.09 -5.83
N PHE A 415 77.27 7.17 -5.74
CA PHE A 415 76.71 7.87 -6.88
C PHE A 415 77.80 8.47 -7.78
N GLU A 416 78.79 9.16 -7.20
CA GLU A 416 79.92 9.75 -7.95
C GLU A 416 80.79 8.71 -8.66
N ARG A 417 80.84 7.47 -8.15
CA ARG A 417 81.81 6.45 -8.59
C ARG A 417 81.26 5.46 -9.62
N PHE A 418 79.94 5.32 -9.77
CA PHE A 418 79.30 4.37 -10.69
C PHE A 418 78.27 5.10 -11.58
N HIS A 419 78.41 5.07 -12.92
CA HIS A 419 77.84 6.12 -13.79
C HIS A 419 77.02 5.72 -15.04
N SER A 420 76.47 4.50 -15.19
CA SER A 420 75.57 4.28 -16.34
C SER A 420 74.40 3.29 -16.23
N SER A 421 74.41 2.30 -15.33
CA SER A 421 73.31 1.31 -15.24
C SER A 421 72.60 1.18 -13.89
N HIS A 422 73.17 1.72 -12.80
CA HIS A 422 72.64 1.55 -11.43
C HIS A 422 72.29 2.88 -10.72
N VAL A 423 72.41 4.01 -11.42
CA VAL A 423 72.23 5.36 -10.84
C VAL A 423 70.81 5.54 -10.29
N THR A 424 69.81 5.12 -11.05
CA THR A 424 68.40 5.21 -10.64
C THR A 424 68.09 4.32 -9.43
N PHE A 425 68.70 3.14 -9.35
CA PHE A 425 68.56 2.24 -8.19
C PHE A 425 69.23 2.81 -6.94
N LEU A 426 70.40 3.45 -7.07
CA LEU A 426 71.07 4.13 -5.96
C LEU A 426 70.25 5.31 -5.41
N LEU A 427 69.58 6.07 -6.27
CA LEU A 427 68.68 7.15 -5.86
C LEU A 427 67.45 6.61 -5.11
N LEU A 428 66.87 5.50 -5.58
CA LEU A 428 65.77 4.80 -4.90
C LEU A 428 66.19 4.33 -3.49
N ILE A 429 67.33 3.64 -3.37
CA ILE A 429 67.85 3.16 -2.09
C ILE A 429 68.18 4.33 -1.15
N LYS A 430 68.73 5.43 -1.66
CA LYS A 430 68.96 6.64 -0.86
C LYS A 430 67.64 7.21 -0.31
N GLY A 431 66.58 7.25 -1.13
CA GLY A 431 65.23 7.63 -0.67
C GLY A 431 64.71 6.74 0.46
N ILE A 432 64.84 5.41 0.33
CA ILE A 432 64.46 4.46 1.37
C ILE A 432 65.27 4.69 2.66
N ILE A 433 66.56 4.92 2.55
CA ILE A 433 67.43 5.16 3.72
C ILE A 433 67.06 6.46 4.44
N VAL A 434 66.72 7.53 3.71
CA VAL A 434 66.20 8.79 4.30
C VAL A 434 64.87 8.54 5.02
N PHE A 435 63.99 7.72 4.44
CA PHE A 435 62.72 7.34 5.09
C PHE A 435 62.95 6.59 6.41
N MET A 436 63.86 5.62 6.39
CA MET A 436 64.25 4.83 7.58
C MET A 436 64.96 5.67 8.64
N ALA A 437 65.65 6.74 8.25
CA ALA A 437 66.26 7.71 9.16
C ALA A 437 65.22 8.56 9.91
N GLY A 438 63.93 8.48 9.56
CA GLY A 438 62.84 9.25 10.19
C GLY A 438 62.52 10.57 9.49
N GLU A 439 63.17 10.87 8.37
CA GLU A 439 62.90 12.06 7.53
C GLU A 439 61.87 11.70 6.44
N ARG A 440 60.68 11.29 6.87
CA ARG A 440 59.67 10.61 6.03
C ARG A 440 59.16 11.50 4.88
N GLU A 441 58.91 12.78 5.12
CA GLU A 441 58.41 13.70 4.09
C GLU A 441 59.47 14.05 3.04
N ASP A 442 60.71 14.29 3.47
CA ASP A 442 61.85 14.54 2.56
C ASP A 442 62.12 13.31 1.69
N ALA A 443 62.01 12.11 2.26
CA ALA A 443 62.14 10.86 1.51
C ALA A 443 61.07 10.70 0.41
N ILE A 444 59.81 11.00 0.72
CA ILE A 444 58.70 10.89 -0.23
C ILE A 444 58.86 11.93 -1.34
N SER A 445 59.19 13.18 -1.00
CA SER A 445 59.44 14.27 -1.96
C SER A 445 60.55 13.91 -2.96
N ARG A 446 61.66 13.34 -2.48
CA ARG A 446 62.76 12.88 -3.34
C ARG A 446 62.36 11.73 -4.25
N LEU A 447 61.42 10.90 -3.81
CA LEU A 447 60.92 9.77 -4.58
C LEU A 447 59.93 10.22 -5.66
N ASP A 448 59.13 11.25 -5.40
CA ASP A 448 58.30 11.93 -6.42
C ASP A 448 59.16 12.50 -7.54
N ASP A 449 60.24 13.22 -7.19
CA ASP A 449 61.22 13.73 -8.16
C ASP A 449 61.86 12.59 -9.00
N LEU A 450 62.13 11.44 -8.35
CA LEU A 450 62.67 10.27 -9.03
C LEU A 450 61.65 9.60 -9.97
N ILE A 451 60.38 9.52 -9.58
CA ILE A 451 59.31 8.95 -10.41
C ILE A 451 59.05 9.83 -11.64
N ALA A 452 59.06 11.15 -11.47
CA ALA A 452 58.89 12.12 -12.55
C ALA A 452 60.02 12.04 -13.60
N THR A 453 61.25 11.77 -13.16
CA THR A 453 62.44 11.71 -14.04
C THR A 453 62.60 10.40 -14.81
N VAL A 454 62.02 9.29 -14.33
CA VAL A 454 62.22 7.93 -14.90
C VAL A 454 60.97 7.44 -15.67
N HIS A 455 59.99 8.30 -15.94
CA HIS A 455 58.74 7.96 -16.62
C HIS A 455 57.98 6.78 -15.96
N HIS A 456 57.49 6.97 -14.73
CA HIS A 456 56.62 6.00 -14.02
C HIS A 456 57.21 4.58 -13.94
N ASN A 457 58.41 4.46 -13.37
CA ASN A 457 58.99 3.15 -13.09
C ASN A 457 58.16 2.41 -12.00
N THR A 458 57.63 1.24 -12.35
CA THR A 458 56.82 0.36 -11.48
C THR A 458 57.45 0.12 -10.11
N ILE A 459 58.78 -0.03 -10.05
CA ILE A 459 59.53 -0.31 -8.82
C ILE A 459 59.47 0.89 -7.85
N CYS A 460 59.64 2.11 -8.35
CA CYS A 460 59.59 3.31 -7.53
C CYS A 460 58.17 3.55 -6.98
N CYS A 461 57.13 3.31 -7.79
CA CYS A 461 55.73 3.48 -7.39
C CYS A 461 55.34 2.49 -6.28
N VAL A 462 55.77 1.22 -6.38
CA VAL A 462 55.51 0.18 -5.36
C VAL A 462 56.22 0.48 -4.04
N VAL A 463 57.49 0.92 -4.10
CA VAL A 463 58.23 1.35 -2.90
C VAL A 463 57.57 2.56 -2.23
N GLN A 464 57.12 3.54 -3.02
CA GLN A 464 56.40 4.70 -2.52
C GLN A 464 55.06 4.32 -1.89
N ALA A 465 54.31 3.40 -2.51
CA ALA A 465 53.06 2.89 -1.96
C ALA A 465 53.28 2.22 -0.59
N TYR A 466 54.35 1.42 -0.45
CA TYR A 466 54.70 0.80 0.83
C TYR A 466 55.11 1.82 1.91
N MET A 467 55.84 2.88 1.54
CA MET A 467 56.15 3.98 2.46
C MET A 467 54.89 4.68 2.96
N HIS A 468 53.94 4.94 2.06
CA HIS A 468 52.65 5.52 2.44
C HIS A 468 51.82 4.59 3.30
N LEU A 469 51.87 3.27 3.09
CA LEU A 469 51.27 2.27 4.00
C LEU A 469 51.87 2.36 5.41
N LEU A 470 53.20 2.40 5.53
CA LEU A 470 53.88 2.51 6.83
C LEU A 470 53.55 3.84 7.53
N LEU A 471 53.48 4.92 6.77
CA LEU A 471 53.09 6.24 7.28
C LEU A 471 51.63 6.22 7.77
N GLY A 472 50.71 5.66 6.99
CA GLY A 472 49.30 5.52 7.37
C GLY A 472 49.11 4.69 8.63
N ASN A 473 49.83 3.57 8.78
CA ASN A 473 49.80 2.77 10.01
C ASN A 473 50.33 3.54 11.23
N SER A 474 51.34 4.40 11.03
CA SER A 474 51.83 5.30 12.08
C SER A 474 50.76 6.31 12.50
N TYR A 475 49.98 6.85 11.57
CA TYR A 475 48.88 7.77 11.85
C TYR A 475 47.72 7.08 12.59
N ILE A 476 47.35 5.86 12.20
CA ILE A 476 46.38 5.03 12.95
C ILE A 476 46.83 4.87 14.42
N GLY A 477 48.11 4.54 14.64
CA GLY A 477 48.67 4.39 16.00
C GLY A 477 48.58 5.66 16.85
N CYS A 478 48.56 6.84 16.20
CA CYS A 478 48.38 8.14 16.83
C CYS A 478 46.91 8.61 16.89
N SER A 479 45.94 7.76 16.48
CA SER A 479 44.51 8.12 16.33
C SER A 479 44.23 9.26 15.34
N ASP A 480 45.14 9.54 14.41
CA ASP A 480 44.94 10.51 13.32
C ASP A 480 44.41 9.78 12.08
N TYR A 481 43.09 9.56 12.06
CA TYR A 481 42.47 8.77 10.99
C TYR A 481 42.44 9.51 9.64
N GLU A 482 42.36 10.85 9.62
CA GLU A 482 42.36 11.62 8.37
C GLU A 482 43.76 11.67 7.72
N GLY A 483 44.81 11.79 8.54
CA GLY A 483 46.19 11.62 8.07
C GLY A 483 46.45 10.20 7.53
N ALA A 484 45.86 9.19 8.18
CA ALA A 484 45.93 7.80 7.72
C ALA A 484 45.21 7.59 6.38
N ILE A 485 43.97 8.06 6.24
CA ILE A 485 43.17 7.98 4.99
C ILE A 485 43.94 8.62 3.84
N THR A 486 44.43 9.85 4.03
CA THR A 486 45.21 10.57 3.00
C THR A 486 46.43 9.77 2.56
N SER A 487 47.12 9.13 3.52
CA SER A 487 48.29 8.31 3.23
C SER A 487 47.92 7.04 2.45
N PHE A 488 46.87 6.32 2.85
CA PHE A 488 46.44 5.12 2.13
C PHE A 488 45.85 5.41 0.76
N GLU A 489 45.16 6.54 0.56
CA GLU A 489 44.69 6.96 -0.76
C GLU A 489 45.85 7.25 -1.71
N ARG A 490 46.91 7.92 -1.21
CA ARG A 490 48.16 8.10 -1.97
C ARG A 490 48.82 6.76 -2.27
N ALA A 491 48.87 5.84 -1.31
CA ALA A 491 49.40 4.49 -1.54
C ALA A 491 48.61 3.74 -2.63
N ARG A 492 47.28 3.80 -2.56
CA ARG A 492 46.36 3.18 -3.52
C ARG A 492 46.54 3.77 -4.92
N ALA A 493 46.67 5.10 -5.03
CA ALA A 493 46.89 5.77 -6.31
C ALA A 493 48.17 5.30 -7.02
N GLN A 494 49.24 5.04 -6.27
CA GLN A 494 50.50 4.53 -6.81
C GLN A 494 50.40 3.06 -7.28
N MET A 495 49.44 2.28 -6.78
CA MET A 495 49.27 0.86 -7.11
C MET A 495 48.30 0.58 -8.27
N ARG A 496 47.50 1.57 -8.71
CA ARG A 496 46.39 1.39 -9.68
C ARG A 496 46.74 0.68 -11.01
N HIS A 497 47.98 0.75 -11.46
CA HIS A 497 48.41 0.19 -12.76
C HIS A 497 49.54 -0.83 -12.64
N HIS A 498 49.83 -1.31 -11.43
CA HIS A 498 51.03 -2.09 -11.14
C HIS A 498 50.72 -3.34 -10.32
N LYS A 499 50.93 -4.53 -10.93
CA LYS A 499 50.97 -5.78 -10.17
C LYS A 499 52.21 -5.79 -9.28
N SER A 500 52.13 -6.33 -8.05
CA SER A 500 53.26 -6.42 -7.11
C SER A 500 54.47 -7.09 -7.79
N PRO A 501 55.53 -6.34 -8.15
CA PRO A 501 56.73 -6.92 -8.73
C PRO A 501 57.53 -7.63 -7.63
N SER A 502 58.24 -8.70 -7.99
CA SER A 502 59.22 -9.34 -7.12
C SER A 502 60.43 -8.42 -6.93
N LEU A 503 60.39 -7.54 -5.92
CA LEU A 503 61.49 -6.65 -5.52
C LEU A 503 62.49 -7.37 -4.61
N MET A 504 63.12 -8.40 -5.16
CA MET A 504 63.95 -9.33 -4.39
C MET A 504 65.04 -8.58 -3.61
N VAL A 505 65.75 -7.63 -4.22
CA VAL A 505 66.83 -6.91 -3.54
C VAL A 505 66.31 -5.99 -2.43
N VAL A 506 65.19 -5.29 -2.63
CA VAL A 506 64.61 -4.40 -1.59
C VAL A 506 64.06 -5.21 -0.41
N THR A 507 63.38 -6.32 -0.69
CA THR A 507 62.89 -7.25 0.34
C THR A 507 64.03 -7.84 1.16
N LEU A 508 65.12 -8.27 0.52
CA LEU A 508 66.27 -8.85 1.24
C LEU A 508 66.99 -7.81 2.10
N ILE A 509 67.14 -6.56 1.62
CA ILE A 509 67.83 -5.48 2.33
C ILE A 509 67.02 -4.95 3.52
N PHE A 510 65.73 -4.69 3.34
CA PHE A 510 64.91 -3.97 4.34
C PHE A 510 63.87 -4.84 5.03
N GLY A 511 63.63 -6.08 4.58
CA GLY A 511 62.60 -6.96 5.13
C GLY A 511 61.17 -6.58 4.74
N TRP A 512 60.99 -5.75 3.70
CA TRP A 512 59.68 -5.31 3.25
C TRP A 512 59.00 -6.40 2.44
N LYS A 513 57.75 -6.73 2.80
CA LYS A 513 56.92 -7.73 2.11
C LYS A 513 55.95 -7.00 1.19
N PHE A 514 56.02 -7.27 -0.11
CA PHE A 514 55.18 -6.64 -1.12
C PHE A 514 54.02 -7.54 -1.59
N ASP A 515 53.93 -8.75 -1.03
CA ASP A 515 52.87 -9.72 -1.28
C ASP A 515 51.52 -9.11 -0.86
N ASN A 516 50.52 -9.20 -1.75
CA ASN A 516 49.17 -8.66 -1.52
C ASN A 516 49.14 -7.20 -1.03
N LEU A 517 50.14 -6.38 -1.42
CA LEU A 517 50.26 -5.00 -0.95
C LEU A 517 49.01 -4.16 -1.29
N ASN A 518 48.45 -4.32 -2.49
CA ASN A 518 47.24 -3.62 -2.88
C ASN A 518 46.05 -3.97 -1.96
N ILE A 519 45.84 -5.27 -1.70
CA ILE A 519 44.78 -5.75 -0.80
C ILE A 519 44.99 -5.22 0.62
N THR A 520 46.23 -5.23 1.12
CA THR A 520 46.58 -4.73 2.45
C THR A 520 46.31 -3.23 2.59
N ILE A 521 46.64 -2.43 1.56
CA ILE A 521 46.35 -0.98 1.52
C ILE A 521 44.84 -0.75 1.59
N GLN A 522 44.06 -1.47 0.79
CA GLN A 522 42.60 -1.33 0.72
C GLN A 522 41.92 -1.75 2.04
N GLN A 523 42.37 -2.84 2.68
CA GLN A 523 41.90 -3.27 4.00
C GLN A 523 42.15 -2.19 5.07
N ARG A 524 43.37 -1.62 5.10
CA ARG A 524 43.73 -0.56 6.06
C ARG A 524 42.97 0.74 5.81
N LEU A 525 42.70 1.08 4.55
CA LEU A 525 41.86 2.21 4.17
C LEU A 525 40.41 2.01 4.67
N CYS A 526 39.84 0.81 4.48
CA CYS A 526 38.50 0.47 4.99
C CYS A 526 38.41 0.63 6.52
N GLU A 527 39.38 0.12 7.27
CA GLU A 527 39.41 0.26 8.74
C GLU A 527 39.57 1.72 9.16
N ALA A 528 40.40 2.51 8.48
CA ALA A 528 40.58 3.93 8.77
C ALA A 528 39.30 4.74 8.51
N LEU A 529 38.62 4.49 7.39
CA LEU A 529 37.34 5.13 7.05
C LEU A 529 36.23 4.73 8.04
N TYR A 530 36.18 3.45 8.44
CA TYR A 530 35.24 2.95 9.43
C TYR A 530 35.44 3.61 10.81
N ALA A 531 36.70 3.70 11.26
CA ALA A 531 37.07 4.32 12.54
C ALA A 531 36.84 5.84 12.55
N ALA A 532 37.02 6.53 11.42
CA ALA A 532 36.72 7.95 11.25
C ALA A 532 35.20 8.27 11.21
N GLY A 533 34.33 7.25 11.17
CA GLY A 533 32.88 7.42 11.06
C GLY A 533 32.37 7.69 9.64
N ARG A 534 33.26 7.69 8.63
CA ARG A 534 32.95 7.86 7.20
C ARG A 534 32.39 6.57 6.60
N THR A 535 31.24 6.13 7.12
CA THR A 535 30.67 4.80 6.85
C THR A 535 30.29 4.58 5.38
N LYS A 536 29.83 5.63 4.68
CA LYS A 536 29.53 5.57 3.24
C LYS A 536 30.78 5.28 2.41
N ASP A 537 31.84 6.04 2.68
CA ASP A 537 33.12 5.92 1.98
C ASP A 537 33.80 4.58 2.28
N ALA A 538 33.64 4.06 3.51
CA ALA A 538 34.12 2.73 3.88
C ALA A 538 33.42 1.62 3.07
N ILE A 539 32.11 1.75 2.81
CA ILE A 539 31.33 0.78 2.03
C ILE A 539 31.71 0.85 0.54
N GLU A 540 31.89 2.05 0.00
CA GLU A 540 32.35 2.23 -1.38
C GLU A 540 33.75 1.62 -1.58
N CYS A 541 34.67 1.89 -0.65
CA CYS A 541 36.00 1.28 -0.63
C CYS A 541 35.93 -0.24 -0.51
N PHE A 542 35.05 -0.77 0.34
CA PHE A 542 34.86 -2.21 0.51
C PHE A 542 34.31 -2.87 -0.75
N HIS A 543 33.32 -2.27 -1.42
CA HIS A 543 32.79 -2.77 -2.68
C HIS A 543 33.84 -2.79 -3.79
N GLN A 544 34.59 -1.69 -3.96
CA GLN A 544 35.71 -1.60 -4.89
C GLN A 544 36.71 -2.74 -4.64
N MET A 545 37.12 -2.93 -3.39
CA MET A 545 38.05 -3.98 -3.01
C MET A 545 37.48 -5.39 -3.29
N THR A 546 36.22 -5.67 -2.96
CA THR A 546 35.62 -6.99 -3.21
C THR A 546 35.43 -7.31 -4.69
N ASN A 547 35.22 -6.30 -5.53
CA ASN A 547 35.15 -6.48 -6.99
C ASN A 547 36.54 -6.76 -7.56
N GLU A 548 37.58 -6.03 -7.12
CA GLU A 548 38.98 -6.27 -7.51
C GLU A 548 39.48 -7.67 -7.07
N LEU A 549 39.04 -8.18 -5.92
CA LEU A 549 39.34 -9.53 -5.43
C LEU A 549 38.64 -10.65 -6.21
N GLY A 550 37.58 -10.35 -6.98
CA GLY A 550 36.76 -11.34 -7.69
C GLY A 550 37.44 -11.97 -8.92
N GLU A 551 38.47 -11.32 -9.46
CA GLU A 551 39.20 -11.77 -10.67
C GLU A 551 40.58 -12.39 -10.35
N GLU A 552 41.15 -12.10 -9.17
CA GLU A 552 42.46 -12.59 -8.77
C GLU A 552 42.38 -13.39 -7.45
N THR A 553 42.48 -14.72 -7.59
CA THR A 553 43.10 -15.70 -6.66
C THR A 553 42.23 -16.75 -5.95
N ASN A 554 42.64 -18.00 -6.19
CA ASN A 554 42.46 -19.19 -5.36
C ASN A 554 43.44 -19.22 -4.16
N SER A 555 43.78 -18.09 -3.52
CA SER A 555 44.80 -18.09 -2.46
C SER A 555 44.39 -17.35 -1.18
N GLU A 556 44.44 -18.12 -0.08
CA GLU A 556 44.69 -17.73 1.31
C GLU A 556 43.49 -17.26 2.17
N GLY A 557 43.25 -18.01 3.26
CA GLY A 557 42.08 -17.88 4.13
C GLY A 557 42.03 -16.64 5.04
N GLU A 558 43.15 -15.95 5.28
CA GLU A 558 43.19 -14.79 6.19
C GLU A 558 42.43 -13.58 5.63
N HIS A 559 42.47 -13.33 4.32
CA HIS A 559 41.75 -12.20 3.70
C HIS A 559 40.23 -12.43 3.65
N LEU A 560 39.79 -13.67 3.44
CA LEU A 560 38.38 -14.07 3.48
C LEU A 560 37.79 -13.91 4.88
N GLU A 561 38.52 -14.28 5.93
CA GLU A 561 38.09 -14.07 7.32
C GLU A 561 37.87 -12.58 7.63
N TRP A 562 38.80 -11.70 7.21
CA TRP A 562 38.65 -10.27 7.39
C TRP A 562 37.42 -9.71 6.64
N VAL A 563 37.19 -10.13 5.39
CA VAL A 563 36.05 -9.66 4.59
C VAL A 563 34.71 -10.03 5.25
N VAL A 564 34.61 -11.24 5.79
CA VAL A 564 33.40 -11.71 6.50
C VAL A 564 33.18 -10.92 7.80
N ASP A 565 34.24 -10.73 8.60
CA ASP A 565 34.16 -9.96 9.85
C ASP A 565 33.79 -8.49 9.60
N PHE A 566 34.46 -7.84 8.65
CA PHE A 566 34.21 -6.43 8.34
C PHE A 566 32.80 -6.20 7.78
N ARG A 567 32.32 -7.10 6.90
CA ARG A 567 30.93 -7.05 6.41
C ARG A 567 29.92 -7.15 7.56
N LYS A 568 30.15 -8.04 8.52
CA LYS A 568 29.28 -8.19 9.70
C LYS A 568 29.23 -6.91 10.52
N ARG A 569 30.38 -6.30 10.84
CA ARG A 569 30.46 -5.02 11.56
C ARG A 569 29.73 -3.88 10.84
N LEU A 570 29.86 -3.81 9.51
CA LEU A 570 29.13 -2.81 8.70
C LEU A 570 27.62 -3.03 8.75
N LEU A 571 27.15 -4.26 8.64
CA LEU A 571 25.72 -4.61 8.70
C LEU A 571 25.10 -4.21 10.05
N GLU A 572 25.75 -4.60 11.16
CA GLU A 572 25.29 -4.24 12.52
C GLU A 572 25.20 -2.72 12.70
N LYS A 573 26.18 -1.98 12.17
CA LYS A 573 26.19 -0.51 12.24
C LYS A 573 25.08 0.12 11.41
N LEU A 574 24.85 -0.35 10.18
CA LEU A 574 23.80 0.16 9.30
C LEU A 574 22.40 -0.12 9.83
N GLU A 575 22.18 -1.32 10.39
CA GLU A 575 20.91 -1.66 11.00
C GLU A 575 20.61 -0.77 12.21
N HIS A 576 21.60 -0.56 13.10
CA HIS A 576 21.46 0.36 14.23
C HIS A 576 21.17 1.80 13.79
N LEU A 577 21.86 2.30 12.75
CA LEU A 577 21.59 3.64 12.19
C LEU A 577 20.18 3.75 11.61
N GLY A 578 19.71 2.70 10.93
CA GLY A 578 18.35 2.59 10.43
C GLY A 578 17.31 2.62 11.54
N ASP A 579 17.51 1.84 12.60
CA ASP A 579 16.59 1.78 13.75
C ASP A 579 16.51 3.15 14.46
N VAL A 580 17.66 3.78 14.72
CA VAL A 580 17.72 5.14 15.30
C VAL A 580 17.03 6.19 14.41
N ALA A 581 17.11 6.05 13.08
CA ALA A 581 16.43 6.94 12.16
C ALA A 581 14.91 6.73 12.19
N VAL A 582 14.42 5.49 12.29
CA VAL A 582 12.99 5.18 12.46
C VAL A 582 12.46 5.76 13.77
N ASP A 583 13.15 5.56 14.89
CA ASP A 583 12.76 6.10 16.20
C ASP A 583 12.69 7.64 16.21
N ALA A 584 13.56 8.27 15.42
CA ALA A 584 13.57 9.72 15.21
C ALA A 584 12.57 10.23 14.15
N ARG A 585 11.73 9.35 13.56
CA ARG A 585 10.81 9.64 12.45
C ARG A 585 11.48 10.18 11.17
N ARG A 586 12.76 9.86 10.96
CA ARG A 586 13.54 10.21 9.76
C ARG A 586 13.55 9.02 8.78
N HIS A 587 12.38 8.72 8.23
CA HIS A 587 12.14 7.48 7.47
C HIS A 587 12.95 7.39 6.15
N GLU A 588 13.20 8.50 5.45
CA GLU A 588 14.05 8.50 4.24
C GLU A 588 15.51 8.12 4.53
N GLU A 589 16.05 8.60 5.66
CA GLU A 589 17.38 8.22 6.11
C GLU A 589 17.43 6.74 6.52
N ALA A 590 16.39 6.24 7.20
CA ALA A 590 16.27 4.83 7.54
C ALA A 590 16.25 3.94 6.28
N ILE A 591 15.47 4.32 5.26
CA ILE A 591 15.41 3.61 3.98
C ILE A 591 16.78 3.57 3.31
N THR A 592 17.52 4.68 3.35
CA THR A 592 18.87 4.75 2.80
C THR A 592 19.78 3.74 3.51
N HIS A 593 19.79 3.74 4.84
CA HIS A 593 20.60 2.81 5.64
C HIS A 593 20.23 1.34 5.40
N TYR A 594 18.94 0.98 5.40
CA TYR A 594 18.52 -0.40 5.13
C TYR A 594 18.81 -0.83 3.70
N THR A 595 18.68 0.06 2.72
CA THR A 595 19.02 -0.23 1.32
C THR A 595 20.51 -0.49 1.16
N THR A 596 21.35 0.32 1.82
CA THR A 596 22.80 0.07 1.88
C THR A 596 23.13 -1.24 2.61
N ALA A 597 22.39 -1.58 3.66
CA ALA A 597 22.59 -2.87 4.34
C ALA A 597 22.26 -4.05 3.41
N LEU A 598 21.21 -3.95 2.60
CA LEU A 598 20.84 -4.99 1.64
C LEU A 598 21.84 -5.13 0.48
N SER A 599 22.50 -4.05 0.05
CA SER A 599 23.55 -4.13 -0.98
C SER A 599 24.78 -4.93 -0.54
N LEU A 600 25.01 -5.04 0.78
CA LEU A 600 26.07 -5.88 1.36
C LEU A 600 25.74 -7.38 1.37
N LYS A 601 24.56 -7.79 0.87
CA LYS A 601 24.08 -9.19 0.82
C LYS A 601 24.13 -9.86 2.20
N PRO A 602 23.30 -9.42 3.17
CA PRO A 602 23.26 -9.99 4.49
C PRO A 602 22.81 -11.47 4.44
N PRO A 603 23.29 -12.33 5.34
CA PRO A 603 22.90 -13.73 5.38
C PRO A 603 21.40 -13.92 5.68
N THR A 604 20.80 -12.99 6.43
CA THR A 604 19.38 -12.97 6.79
C THR A 604 18.74 -11.63 6.37
N PRO A 605 18.29 -11.49 5.11
CA PRO A 605 17.78 -10.22 4.60
C PRO A 605 16.36 -9.88 5.07
N GLN A 606 15.60 -10.87 5.57
CA GLN A 606 14.17 -10.76 5.87
C GLN A 606 13.86 -9.61 6.84
N ASP A 607 14.57 -9.52 7.96
CA ASP A 607 14.31 -8.49 8.99
C ASP A 607 14.56 -7.07 8.46
N ILE A 608 15.64 -6.89 7.68
CA ILE A 608 15.99 -5.60 7.08
C ILE A 608 14.94 -5.19 6.03
N ILE A 609 14.46 -6.12 5.20
CA ILE A 609 13.40 -5.86 4.21
C ILE A 609 12.09 -5.49 4.93
N ILE A 610 11.72 -6.18 6.02
CA ILE A 610 10.54 -5.85 6.82
C ILE A 610 10.64 -4.42 7.39
N LYS A 611 11.80 -4.07 7.97
CA LYS A 611 12.05 -2.73 8.53
C LYS A 611 12.01 -1.65 7.44
N ARG A 612 12.60 -1.89 6.27
CA ARG A 612 12.58 -0.98 5.14
C ARG A 612 11.18 -0.77 4.55
N SER A 613 10.44 -1.86 4.33
CA SER A 613 9.08 -1.78 3.80
C SER A 613 8.14 -1.01 4.73
N LYS A 614 8.26 -1.20 6.04
CA LYS A 614 7.52 -0.37 7.01
C LYS A 614 7.87 1.11 6.90
N ALA A 615 9.14 1.46 6.68
CA ALA A 615 9.52 2.86 6.48
C ALA A 615 8.95 3.43 5.17
N PHE A 616 8.91 2.66 4.08
CA PHE A 616 8.24 3.06 2.82
C PHE A 616 6.75 3.33 3.02
N VAL A 617 6.08 2.51 3.84
CA VAL A 617 4.65 2.66 4.21
C VAL A 617 4.39 3.92 5.07
N GLU A 618 5.39 4.48 5.75
CA GLU A 618 5.21 5.70 6.54
C GLU A 618 5.45 6.98 5.70
N ILE A 619 6.26 6.91 4.64
CA ILE A 619 6.51 8.05 3.73
C ILE A 619 5.54 8.14 2.55
N GLY A 620 4.71 7.13 2.35
CA GLY A 620 3.75 7.09 1.24
C GLY A 620 4.27 6.50 -0.07
N SER A 621 5.41 5.84 -0.03
CA SER A 621 6.01 5.12 -1.16
C SER A 621 5.47 3.69 -1.25
N TRP A 622 4.20 3.58 -1.65
CA TRP A 622 3.45 2.31 -1.60
C TRP A 622 3.98 1.25 -2.55
N LYS A 623 4.49 1.65 -3.72
CA LYS A 623 4.97 0.73 -4.75
C LYS A 623 6.23 0.00 -4.27
N GLU A 624 7.17 0.75 -3.72
CA GLU A 624 8.42 0.23 -3.17
C GLU A 624 8.16 -0.68 -1.96
N ALA A 625 7.15 -0.35 -1.14
CA ALA A 625 6.72 -1.23 -0.06
C ALA A 625 6.15 -2.57 -0.56
N VAL A 626 5.39 -2.55 -1.67
CA VAL A 626 4.86 -3.75 -2.34
C VAL A 626 6.00 -4.57 -2.95
N ASP A 627 6.98 -3.94 -3.59
CA ASP A 627 8.15 -4.63 -4.15
C ASP A 627 8.95 -5.36 -3.05
N ASP A 628 9.16 -4.72 -1.89
CA ASP A 628 9.79 -5.34 -0.72
C ASP A 628 8.96 -6.51 -0.17
N ALA A 629 7.64 -6.38 -0.18
CA ALA A 629 6.76 -7.44 0.28
C ALA A 629 6.74 -8.64 -0.68
N ASP A 630 6.82 -8.41 -1.99
CA ASP A 630 6.96 -9.47 -3.00
C ASP A 630 8.29 -10.21 -2.88
N LEU A 631 9.37 -9.50 -2.55
CA LEU A 631 10.65 -10.13 -2.23
C LEU A 631 10.54 -11.03 -0.99
N LEU A 632 9.84 -10.60 0.07
CA LEU A 632 9.59 -11.42 1.26
C LEU A 632 8.75 -12.66 0.95
N ILE A 633 7.70 -12.52 0.13
CA ILE A 633 6.85 -13.65 -0.30
C ILE A 633 7.67 -14.64 -1.15
N ALA A 634 8.57 -14.16 -2.01
CA ALA A 634 9.44 -15.04 -2.79
C ALA A 634 10.45 -15.81 -1.91
N LEU A 635 10.94 -15.19 -0.82
CA LEU A 635 11.85 -15.82 0.14
C LEU A 635 11.16 -16.86 1.02
N ASP A 636 9.94 -16.58 1.48
CA ASP A 636 9.14 -17.50 2.30
C ASP A 636 7.64 -17.38 1.99
N PRO A 637 7.12 -18.16 1.01
CA PRO A 637 5.72 -18.11 0.59
C PRO A 637 4.72 -18.60 1.65
N LEU A 638 5.18 -19.28 2.70
CA LEU A 638 4.31 -19.79 3.76
C LEU A 638 4.23 -18.82 4.95
N SER A 639 5.13 -17.84 5.03
CA SER A 639 5.12 -16.82 6.07
C SER A 639 4.10 -15.71 5.78
N PRO A 640 3.19 -15.40 6.71
CA PRO A 640 2.20 -14.35 6.51
C PRO A 640 2.80 -12.93 6.51
N SER A 641 4.06 -12.76 6.94
CA SER A 641 4.68 -11.43 7.12
C SER A 641 4.73 -10.61 5.82
N GLY A 642 5.13 -11.22 4.70
CA GLY A 642 5.18 -10.54 3.40
C GLY A 642 3.78 -10.14 2.92
N TYR A 643 2.82 -11.07 2.99
CA TYR A 643 1.42 -10.79 2.62
C TYR A 643 0.78 -9.68 3.46
N LYS A 644 1.03 -9.64 4.78
CA LYS A 644 0.53 -8.58 5.67
C LYS A 644 1.04 -7.20 5.29
N ILE A 645 2.31 -7.10 4.92
CA ILE A 645 2.93 -5.84 4.51
C ILE A 645 2.39 -5.40 3.14
N LYS A 646 2.32 -6.32 2.17
CA LYS A 646 1.73 -6.05 0.85
C LYS A 646 0.28 -5.57 0.97
N HIS A 647 -0.50 -6.24 1.80
CA HIS A 647 -1.88 -5.90 2.11
C HIS A 647 -2.01 -4.49 2.72
N ALA A 648 -1.20 -4.17 3.74
CA ALA A 648 -1.22 -2.87 4.38
C ALA A 648 -0.83 -1.72 3.44
N ALA A 649 0.17 -1.94 2.57
CA ALA A 649 0.58 -0.97 1.55
C ALA A 649 -0.54 -0.70 0.53
N LEU A 650 -1.21 -1.76 0.03
CA LEU A 650 -2.31 -1.63 -0.92
C LEU A 650 -3.53 -0.93 -0.31
N LEU A 651 -3.87 -1.21 0.95
CA LEU A 651 -4.93 -0.50 1.66
C LEU A 651 -4.64 1.00 1.79
N LYS A 652 -3.42 1.38 2.20
CA LYS A 652 -3.03 2.80 2.30
C LYS A 652 -2.95 3.47 0.92
N ALA A 653 -2.66 2.72 -0.15
CA ALA A 653 -2.68 3.21 -1.53
C ALA A 653 -4.10 3.38 -2.12
N GLY A 654 -5.13 2.83 -1.46
CA GLY A 654 -6.52 2.84 -1.94
C GLY A 654 -6.84 1.77 -2.99
N ASP A 655 -5.94 0.79 -3.21
CA ASP A 655 -6.16 -0.33 -4.12
C ASP A 655 -6.75 -1.54 -3.35
N TYR A 656 -8.02 -1.41 -3.00
CA TYR A 656 -8.75 -2.38 -2.19
C TYR A 656 -8.99 -3.72 -2.89
N ASP A 657 -9.12 -3.70 -4.23
CA ASP A 657 -9.40 -4.91 -5.01
C ASP A 657 -8.16 -5.82 -4.99
N SER A 658 -6.97 -5.25 -5.28
CA SER A 658 -5.69 -5.97 -5.15
C SER A 658 -5.40 -6.42 -3.70
N ALA A 659 -5.78 -5.61 -2.70
CA ALA A 659 -5.62 -6.00 -1.29
C ALA A 659 -6.47 -7.24 -0.94
N GLY A 660 -7.70 -7.32 -1.47
CA GLY A 660 -8.56 -8.50 -1.33
C GLY A 660 -7.96 -9.75 -1.98
N ASP A 661 -7.38 -9.60 -3.17
CA ASP A 661 -6.73 -10.70 -3.89
C ASP A 661 -5.50 -11.23 -3.15
N VAL A 662 -4.68 -10.35 -2.56
CA VAL A 662 -3.52 -10.73 -1.73
C VAL A 662 -3.95 -11.54 -0.51
N LEU A 663 -5.05 -11.17 0.15
CA LEU A 663 -5.59 -11.91 1.29
C LEU A 663 -6.07 -13.31 0.88
N ASN A 664 -6.75 -13.43 -0.27
CA ASN A 664 -7.18 -14.73 -0.79
C ASN A 664 -5.99 -15.61 -1.19
N LEU A 665 -4.98 -15.03 -1.83
CA LEU A 665 -3.76 -15.72 -2.21
C LEU A 665 -3.00 -16.25 -0.98
N MET A 666 -2.84 -15.41 0.05
CA MET A 666 -2.21 -15.80 1.32
C MET A 666 -2.94 -17.00 1.94
N ARG A 667 -4.28 -16.95 2.02
CA ARG A 667 -5.09 -18.03 2.59
C ARG A 667 -4.96 -19.33 1.80
N SER A 668 -4.95 -19.24 0.45
CA SER A 668 -4.72 -20.42 -0.41
C SER A 668 -3.35 -21.05 -0.16
N LYS A 669 -2.29 -20.23 -0.08
CA LYS A 669 -0.92 -20.70 0.12
C LYS A 669 -0.70 -21.31 1.51
N ILE A 670 -1.28 -20.71 2.55
CA ILE A 670 -1.23 -21.26 3.90
C ILE A 670 -2.01 -22.59 3.98
N ALA A 671 -3.16 -22.71 3.31
CA ALA A 671 -3.95 -23.94 3.27
C ALA A 671 -3.23 -25.10 2.57
N GLU A 672 -2.37 -24.80 1.58
CA GLU A 672 -1.50 -25.77 0.90
C GLU A 672 -0.33 -26.29 1.77
N SER A 673 -0.12 -25.71 2.96
CA SER A 673 1.01 -26.07 3.83
C SER A 673 0.91 -27.50 4.39
N PRO A 674 2.00 -28.29 4.36
CA PRO A 674 2.03 -29.61 4.99
C PRO A 674 1.98 -29.53 6.52
N ASP A 675 2.33 -28.39 7.13
CA ASP A 675 2.34 -28.19 8.58
C ASP A 675 0.92 -27.86 9.11
N PRO A 676 0.34 -28.67 10.01
CA PRO A 676 -0.97 -28.39 10.62
C PRO A 676 -1.01 -27.12 11.48
N TYR A 677 0.10 -26.70 12.08
CA TYR A 677 0.15 -25.48 12.90
C TYR A 677 0.06 -24.21 12.03
N ILE A 678 0.72 -24.21 10.87
CA ILE A 678 0.66 -23.12 9.89
C ILE A 678 -0.76 -22.99 9.32
N ARG A 679 -1.42 -24.11 9.00
CA ARG A 679 -2.82 -24.13 8.55
C ARG A 679 -3.77 -23.53 9.60
N GLN A 680 -3.63 -23.92 10.87
CA GLN A 680 -4.45 -23.38 11.97
C GLN A 680 -4.30 -21.86 12.14
N HIS A 681 -3.12 -21.29 11.87
CA HIS A 681 -2.90 -19.84 11.89
C HIS A 681 -3.51 -19.12 10.68
N GLY A 682 -3.53 -19.76 9.50
CA GLY A 682 -4.19 -19.22 8.29
C GLY A 682 -5.72 -19.21 8.38
N ASP A 683 -6.30 -20.24 8.99
CA ASP A 683 -7.76 -20.38 9.14
C ASP A 683 -8.39 -19.32 10.05
N GLN A 684 -7.59 -18.60 10.83
CA GLN A 684 -8.06 -17.50 11.67
C GLN A 684 -8.48 -16.27 10.86
N TYR A 685 -8.03 -16.11 9.60
CA TYR A 685 -8.38 -14.97 8.77
C TYR A 685 -9.68 -15.21 7.99
N ILE A 686 -10.59 -14.24 8.09
CA ILE A 686 -11.90 -14.30 7.47
C ILE A 686 -11.79 -13.95 5.98
N SER A 687 -12.59 -14.62 5.14
CA SER A 687 -12.63 -14.33 3.71
C SER A 687 -13.33 -13.00 3.40
N PRO A 688 -12.86 -12.23 2.41
CA PRO A 688 -13.57 -11.03 1.93
C PRO A 688 -15.04 -11.30 1.58
N SER A 689 -15.33 -12.46 0.98
CA SER A 689 -16.70 -12.86 0.60
C SER A 689 -17.64 -12.99 1.82
N SER A 690 -17.13 -13.49 2.95
CA SER A 690 -17.88 -13.64 4.19
C SER A 690 -18.19 -12.28 4.83
N VAL A 691 -17.22 -11.35 4.80
CA VAL A 691 -17.41 -9.97 5.27
C VAL A 691 -18.44 -9.26 4.39
N GLN A 692 -18.32 -9.39 3.07
CA GLN A 692 -19.26 -8.82 2.10
C GLN A 692 -20.70 -9.31 2.30
N ALA A 693 -20.90 -10.62 2.49
CA ALA A 693 -22.22 -11.19 2.78
C ALA A 693 -22.82 -10.61 4.07
N THR A 694 -21.98 -10.41 5.09
CA THR A 694 -22.40 -9.82 6.37
C THR A 694 -22.79 -8.35 6.22
N ILE A 695 -21.98 -7.55 5.51
CA ILE A 695 -22.31 -6.15 5.21
C ILE A 695 -23.64 -6.07 4.46
N ARG A 696 -23.83 -6.89 3.41
CA ARG A 696 -25.08 -6.95 2.64
C ARG A 696 -26.28 -7.27 3.51
N LYS A 697 -26.17 -8.23 4.44
CA LYS A 697 -27.24 -8.56 5.39
C LYS A 697 -27.60 -7.36 6.28
N ILE A 698 -26.59 -6.62 6.75
CA ILE A 698 -26.78 -5.41 7.58
C ILE A 698 -27.42 -4.28 6.75
N VAL A 699 -26.95 -4.06 5.52
CA VAL A 699 -27.49 -3.06 4.58
C VAL A 699 -28.96 -3.35 4.28
N GLN A 700 -29.30 -4.60 3.94
CA GLN A 700 -30.69 -5.01 3.69
C GLN A 700 -31.58 -4.79 4.91
N LYS A 701 -31.09 -5.09 6.12
CA LYS A 701 -31.84 -4.83 7.36
C LYS A 701 -32.07 -3.33 7.59
N THR A 702 -31.07 -2.49 7.29
CA THR A 702 -31.17 -1.03 7.43
C THR A 702 -32.14 -0.42 6.41
N ILE A 703 -32.00 -0.76 5.13
CA ILE A 703 -32.76 -0.15 4.03
C ILE A 703 -34.26 -0.49 4.10
N ARG A 704 -34.65 -1.64 4.66
CA ARG A 704 -36.07 -2.00 4.87
C ARG A 704 -36.85 -0.95 5.67
N HIS A 705 -36.18 -0.17 6.51
CA HIS A 705 -36.80 0.85 7.34
C HIS A 705 -36.71 2.27 6.75
N LEU A 706 -35.98 2.46 5.65
CA LEU A 706 -35.84 3.75 4.97
C LEU A 706 -37.04 4.05 4.05
N PRO A 707 -37.25 5.32 3.67
CA PRO A 707 -38.14 5.66 2.57
C PRO A 707 -37.80 4.87 1.31
N ARG A 708 -38.84 4.46 0.57
CA ARG A 708 -38.69 3.58 -0.60
C ARG A 708 -37.84 4.22 -1.71
N VAL A 709 -37.95 5.53 -1.86
CA VAL A 709 -37.19 6.34 -2.81
C VAL A 709 -36.58 7.52 -2.07
N LEU A 710 -35.31 7.81 -2.34
CA LEU A 710 -34.57 8.96 -1.81
C LEU A 710 -33.91 9.72 -2.95
N ILE A 711 -33.69 11.02 -2.79
CA ILE A 711 -32.89 11.83 -3.70
C ILE A 711 -31.42 11.66 -3.29
N ASN A 712 -30.56 11.27 -4.23
CA ASN A 712 -29.12 11.23 -4.02
C ASN A 712 -28.52 12.63 -4.25
N MET A 713 -27.89 13.23 -3.24
CA MET A 713 -27.41 14.63 -3.30
C MET A 713 -26.21 14.85 -4.23
N THR A 714 -25.44 13.80 -4.51
CA THR A 714 -24.32 13.83 -5.46
C THR A 714 -24.81 13.92 -6.90
N THR A 715 -25.85 13.15 -7.25
CA THR A 715 -26.37 13.05 -8.62
C THR A 715 -27.65 13.86 -8.87
N GLY A 716 -28.35 14.25 -7.81
CA GLY A 716 -29.66 14.88 -7.86
C GLY A 716 -30.80 13.99 -8.30
N ARG A 717 -30.58 12.68 -8.46
CA ARG A 717 -31.58 11.74 -8.99
C ARG A 717 -32.25 10.96 -7.88
N LEU A 718 -33.50 10.56 -8.14
CA LEU A 718 -34.25 9.63 -7.29
C LEU A 718 -33.65 8.24 -7.40
N ARG A 719 -33.50 7.56 -6.25
CA ARG A 719 -32.96 6.21 -6.13
C ARG A 719 -33.84 5.33 -5.27
N ASP A 720 -34.20 4.17 -5.77
CA ASP A 720 -34.92 3.17 -4.98
C ASP A 720 -34.01 2.44 -3.98
N ARG A 721 -34.59 1.57 -3.14
CA ARG A 721 -33.87 0.78 -2.13
C ARG A 721 -32.75 -0.09 -2.72
N ALA A 722 -32.92 -0.65 -3.92
CA ALA A 722 -31.92 -1.52 -4.55
C ALA A 722 -30.76 -0.68 -5.09
N GLU A 723 -31.06 0.44 -5.73
CA GLU A 723 -30.04 1.37 -6.20
C GLU A 723 -29.27 2.04 -5.05
N GLN A 724 -29.94 2.35 -3.93
CA GLN A 724 -29.32 2.81 -2.69
C GLN A 724 -28.30 1.80 -2.15
N ALA A 725 -28.64 0.50 -2.13
CA ALA A 725 -27.72 -0.56 -1.72
C ALA A 725 -26.52 -0.65 -2.67
N SER A 726 -26.76 -0.65 -3.98
CA SER A 726 -25.71 -0.68 -5.00
C SER A 726 -24.78 0.55 -4.91
N ALA A 727 -25.33 1.73 -4.59
CA ALA A 727 -24.55 2.94 -4.40
C ALA A 727 -23.60 2.83 -3.20
N PHE A 728 -24.02 2.17 -2.12
CA PHE A 728 -23.15 1.90 -0.97
C PHE A 728 -22.03 0.91 -1.31
N GLU A 729 -22.33 -0.15 -2.08
CA GLU A 729 -21.31 -1.13 -2.51
C GLU A 729 -20.21 -0.49 -3.37
N SER A 730 -20.51 0.61 -4.06
CA SER A 730 -19.53 1.38 -4.84
C SER A 730 -18.62 2.29 -3.99
N GLN A 731 -18.90 2.46 -2.69
CA GLN A 731 -18.13 3.37 -1.85
C GLN A 731 -16.76 2.80 -1.48
N PRO A 732 -15.73 3.65 -1.37
CA PRO A 732 -14.40 3.24 -0.90
C PRO A 732 -14.46 2.53 0.46
N ILE A 733 -15.29 3.01 1.40
CA ILE A 733 -15.45 2.40 2.72
C ILE A 733 -15.97 0.97 2.65
N PHE A 734 -16.86 0.66 1.70
CA PHE A 734 -17.35 -0.71 1.51
C PHE A 734 -16.20 -1.62 1.04
N LYS A 735 -15.45 -1.17 0.04
CA LYS A 735 -14.29 -1.90 -0.48
C LYS A 735 -13.21 -2.08 0.58
N GLU A 736 -12.93 -1.05 1.38
CA GLU A 736 -12.00 -1.11 2.52
C GLU A 736 -12.44 -2.14 3.56
N LEU A 737 -13.71 -2.09 4.00
CA LEU A 737 -14.24 -3.04 4.99
C LEU A 737 -14.14 -4.49 4.48
N VAL A 738 -14.48 -4.73 3.22
CA VAL A 738 -14.42 -6.06 2.58
C VAL A 738 -12.97 -6.55 2.42
N SER A 739 -12.05 -5.66 2.04
CA SER A 739 -10.64 -5.98 1.84
C SER A 739 -9.84 -6.01 3.14
N SER A 740 -10.40 -5.56 4.28
CA SER A 740 -9.70 -5.56 5.55
C SER A 740 -9.35 -6.97 6.04
N MET A 741 -8.07 -7.18 6.35
CA MET A 741 -7.58 -8.44 6.89
C MET A 741 -7.93 -8.52 8.38
N THR A 742 -8.96 -9.29 8.71
CA THR A 742 -9.47 -9.41 10.08
C THR A 742 -9.60 -10.87 10.49
N THR A 743 -9.39 -11.13 11.78
CA THR A 743 -9.64 -12.45 12.39
C THR A 743 -11.04 -12.56 12.97
N ARG A 744 -11.73 -11.43 13.17
CA ARG A 744 -13.11 -11.32 13.63
C ARG A 744 -13.81 -10.22 12.86
N ILE A 745 -15.09 -10.44 12.53
CA ILE A 745 -15.91 -9.42 11.87
C ILE A 745 -16.20 -8.31 12.87
N ASP A 746 -15.77 -7.09 12.54
CA ASP A 746 -16.08 -5.90 13.33
C ASP A 746 -17.52 -5.41 13.05
N TYR A 747 -18.48 -6.09 13.66
CA TYR A 747 -19.90 -5.75 13.55
C TYR A 747 -20.20 -4.32 14.02
N VAL A 748 -19.43 -3.78 14.97
CA VAL A 748 -19.64 -2.45 15.54
C VAL A 748 -19.28 -1.40 14.50
N ARG A 749 -18.08 -1.50 13.91
CA ARG A 749 -17.63 -0.62 12.83
C ARG A 749 -18.57 -0.72 11.62
N ILE A 750 -18.86 -1.93 11.13
CA ILE A 750 -19.74 -2.11 9.96
C ILE A 750 -21.11 -1.46 10.19
N LYS A 751 -21.76 -1.72 11.34
CA LYS A 751 -23.06 -1.10 11.66
C LYS A 751 -22.97 0.42 11.71
N ARG A 752 -21.89 0.98 12.27
CA ARG A 752 -21.67 2.42 12.33
C ARG A 752 -21.54 3.04 10.94
N GLU A 753 -20.67 2.51 10.10
CA GLU A 753 -20.44 3.05 8.74
C GLU A 753 -21.69 2.94 7.86
N VAL A 754 -22.40 1.80 7.92
CA VAL A 754 -23.67 1.62 7.21
C VAL A 754 -24.72 2.62 7.70
N ARG A 755 -24.86 2.79 9.02
CA ARG A 755 -25.82 3.76 9.59
C ARG A 755 -25.49 5.19 9.18
N GLN A 756 -24.21 5.58 9.21
CA GLN A 756 -23.78 6.92 8.81
C GLN A 756 -24.06 7.18 7.32
N TYR A 757 -23.78 6.22 6.43
CA TYR A 757 -24.02 6.39 5.00
C TYR A 757 -25.52 6.56 4.65
N PHE A 758 -26.39 5.79 5.30
CA PHE A 758 -27.84 5.82 5.05
C PHE A 758 -28.59 6.89 5.86
N GLN A 759 -27.90 7.83 6.51
CA GLN A 759 -28.55 9.00 7.09
C GLN A 759 -29.21 9.82 5.99
N TYR A 760 -30.43 10.28 6.25
CA TYR A 760 -31.22 11.06 5.29
C TYR A 760 -31.90 12.25 5.97
N VAL A 761 -32.05 13.32 5.20
CA VAL A 761 -32.71 14.56 5.62
C VAL A 761 -34.08 14.66 4.98
N MET A 762 -35.09 15.02 5.77
CA MET A 762 -36.47 15.15 5.27
C MET A 762 -36.87 16.61 5.11
N LEU A 763 -37.60 16.92 4.05
CA LEU A 763 -38.30 18.18 3.88
C LEU A 763 -39.71 18.07 4.47
N SER A 764 -40.09 19.07 5.25
CA SER A 764 -41.41 19.26 5.82
C SER A 764 -41.92 20.62 5.39
N HIS A 765 -43.05 20.69 4.69
CA HIS A 765 -43.50 21.96 4.11
C HIS A 765 -45.01 22.04 3.88
N LYS A 766 -45.47 23.21 3.42
CA LYS A 766 -46.77 23.35 2.77
C LYS A 766 -46.63 23.11 1.26
N TRP A 767 -47.52 22.29 0.70
CA TRP A 767 -47.61 22.13 -0.75
C TRP A 767 -48.06 23.43 -1.42
N GLU A 768 -47.43 23.74 -2.55
CA GLU A 768 -47.70 24.86 -3.43
C GLU A 768 -48.16 24.38 -4.81
N ASP A 769 -48.86 25.24 -5.55
CA ASP A 769 -49.33 24.92 -6.90
C ASP A 769 -48.13 24.73 -7.86
N ASN A 770 -48.06 23.57 -8.52
CA ASN A 770 -46.99 23.15 -9.45
C ASN A 770 -45.66 22.72 -8.79
N GLU A 771 -45.70 22.08 -7.62
CA GLU A 771 -44.52 21.36 -7.12
C GLU A 771 -44.17 20.12 -7.96
N PRO A 772 -42.88 19.78 -8.07
CA PRO A 772 -42.43 18.71 -8.95
C PRO A 772 -42.84 17.35 -8.38
N LEU A 773 -43.62 16.59 -9.16
CA LEU A 773 -44.12 15.26 -8.79
C LEU A 773 -43.13 14.16 -9.17
N TYR A 774 -43.30 12.97 -8.60
CA TYR A 774 -42.44 11.79 -8.87
C TYR A 774 -42.17 11.57 -10.36
N HIS A 775 -43.22 11.51 -11.19
CA HIS A 775 -43.12 11.27 -12.64
C HIS A 775 -42.34 12.34 -13.41
N GLN A 776 -42.23 13.55 -12.87
CA GLN A 776 -41.50 14.66 -13.49
C GLN A 776 -40.00 14.63 -13.14
N VAL A 777 -39.62 13.96 -12.06
CA VAL A 777 -38.25 13.96 -11.50
C VAL A 777 -37.58 12.58 -11.55
N VAL A 778 -38.33 11.50 -11.80
CA VAL A 778 -37.79 10.13 -11.83
C VAL A 778 -36.68 9.92 -12.88
N HIS A 779 -36.69 10.69 -13.97
CA HIS A 779 -35.72 10.57 -15.06
C HIS A 779 -34.79 11.78 -15.22
N ILE A 780 -34.96 12.83 -14.40
CA ILE A 780 -34.25 14.11 -14.52
C ILE A 780 -33.64 14.46 -13.16
N ALA A 781 -32.41 14.98 -13.13
CA ALA A 781 -31.84 15.41 -11.86
C ALA A 781 -32.56 16.66 -11.33
N VAL A 782 -32.76 16.76 -10.02
CA VAL A 782 -33.47 17.91 -9.40
C VAL A 782 -32.87 19.26 -9.81
N GLN A 783 -31.55 19.33 -10.04
CA GLN A 783 -30.88 20.58 -10.45
C GLN A 783 -31.11 20.96 -11.92
N GLU A 784 -31.58 20.02 -12.74
CA GLU A 784 -31.88 20.21 -14.17
C GLU A 784 -33.33 20.66 -14.40
N LEU A 785 -34.16 20.71 -13.34
CA LEU A 785 -35.52 21.21 -13.42
C LEU A 785 -35.55 22.70 -13.85
N GLU A 786 -36.52 23.04 -14.70
CA GLU A 786 -36.72 24.41 -15.17
C GLU A 786 -36.93 25.38 -13.99
N LYS A 787 -36.44 26.62 -14.10
CA LYS A 787 -36.56 27.59 -13.01
C LYS A 787 -38.01 28.01 -12.82
N SER A 788 -38.57 27.63 -11.68
CA SER A 788 -39.87 28.08 -11.18
C SER A 788 -39.77 28.24 -9.66
N PRO A 789 -40.59 29.09 -9.02
CA PRO A 789 -40.54 29.27 -7.57
C PRO A 789 -40.71 27.97 -6.78
N THR A 790 -41.51 27.01 -7.28
CA THR A 790 -41.73 25.70 -6.66
C THR A 790 -40.58 24.73 -6.90
N HIS A 791 -39.92 24.79 -8.05
CA HIS A 791 -38.70 24.00 -8.32
C HIS A 791 -37.50 24.55 -7.54
N ASP A 792 -37.38 25.87 -7.42
CA ASP A 792 -36.33 26.56 -6.66
C ASP A 792 -36.37 26.17 -5.17
N LYS A 793 -37.56 25.91 -4.62
CA LYS A 793 -37.75 25.38 -3.27
C LYS A 793 -37.07 24.02 -3.11
N LEU A 794 -37.38 23.05 -3.97
CA LEU A 794 -36.78 21.70 -3.89
C LEU A 794 -35.27 21.74 -4.19
N GLN A 795 -34.84 22.56 -5.15
CA GLN A 795 -33.42 22.74 -5.49
C GLN A 795 -32.64 23.36 -4.34
N THR A 796 -33.19 24.37 -3.66
CA THR A 796 -32.55 25.01 -2.51
C THR A 796 -32.48 24.07 -1.31
N PHE A 797 -33.54 23.30 -1.04
CA PHE A 797 -33.49 22.22 -0.06
C PHE A 797 -32.34 21.25 -0.34
N CYS A 798 -32.25 20.71 -1.56
CA CYS A 798 -31.19 19.76 -1.92
C CYS A 798 -29.78 20.37 -1.79
N ARG A 799 -29.64 21.67 -2.09
CA ARG A 799 -28.38 22.40 -1.91
C ARG A 799 -28.00 22.50 -0.42
N ILE A 800 -28.93 22.88 0.46
CA ILE A 800 -28.68 22.96 1.91
C ILE A 800 -28.27 21.59 2.46
N VAL A 801 -28.96 20.51 2.05
CA VAL A 801 -28.64 19.15 2.48
C VAL A 801 -27.24 18.73 2.02
N ARG A 802 -26.88 19.05 0.77
CA ARG A 802 -25.55 18.78 0.23
C ARG A 802 -24.46 19.56 0.95
N ASP A 803 -24.68 20.86 1.20
CA ASP A 803 -23.71 21.73 1.86
C ASP A 803 -23.49 21.30 3.33
N ALA A 804 -24.49 20.67 3.95
CA ALA A 804 -24.39 20.03 5.26
C ALA A 804 -23.71 18.64 5.24
N GLY A 805 -23.30 18.13 4.07
CA GLY A 805 -22.55 16.88 3.92
C GLY A 805 -23.38 15.59 3.88
N PHE A 806 -24.71 15.69 3.78
CA PHE A 806 -25.58 14.50 3.70
C PHE A 806 -25.75 13.98 2.27
N ILE A 807 -25.82 12.66 2.13
CA ILE A 807 -25.91 11.97 0.82
C ILE A 807 -27.36 11.82 0.37
N TRP A 808 -28.31 11.68 1.29
CA TRP A 808 -29.69 11.35 0.99
C TRP A 808 -30.65 12.43 1.49
N ALA A 809 -31.61 12.77 0.64
CA ALA A 809 -32.71 13.66 1.00
C ALA A 809 -34.06 13.07 0.60
N TRP A 810 -35.13 13.51 1.24
CA TRP A 810 -36.48 13.06 0.96
C TRP A 810 -37.47 14.23 0.96
N SER A 811 -38.41 14.19 0.01
CA SER A 811 -39.55 15.11 -0.08
C SER A 811 -40.79 14.33 -0.51
N ASP A 812 -41.90 14.48 0.22
CA ASP A 812 -43.17 13.80 -0.05
C ASP A 812 -43.77 14.17 -1.43
N THR A 813 -43.38 15.31 -1.99
CA THR A 813 -43.80 15.77 -3.33
C THR A 813 -43.29 14.90 -4.46
N CYS A 814 -42.01 14.52 -4.43
CA CYS A 814 -41.34 13.82 -5.52
C CYS A 814 -40.79 12.43 -5.16
N CYS A 815 -40.71 12.05 -3.88
CA CYS A 815 -40.21 10.73 -3.46
C CYS A 815 -41.32 9.69 -3.24
N ILE A 816 -42.58 10.06 -3.46
CA ILE A 816 -43.73 9.16 -3.39
C ILE A 816 -44.41 9.15 -4.77
N ASP A 817 -44.51 7.97 -5.37
CA ASP A 817 -45.41 7.79 -6.52
C ASP A 817 -46.86 7.72 -6.02
N LYS A 818 -47.54 8.86 -6.04
CA LYS A 818 -48.93 8.98 -5.59
C LYS A 818 -49.93 8.35 -6.56
N SER A 819 -49.50 7.96 -7.76
CA SER A 819 -50.35 7.24 -8.71
C SER A 819 -50.42 5.75 -8.40
N ASP A 820 -49.43 5.21 -7.68
CA ASP A 820 -49.41 3.83 -7.20
C ASP A 820 -50.05 3.77 -5.80
N HIS A 821 -51.24 3.16 -5.72
CA HIS A 821 -51.99 3.01 -4.47
C HIS A 821 -51.21 2.23 -3.39
N PHE A 822 -50.40 1.24 -3.77
CA PHE A 822 -49.62 0.46 -2.81
C PHE A 822 -48.47 1.29 -2.24
N VAL A 823 -47.74 2.01 -3.09
CA VAL A 823 -46.65 2.91 -2.65
C VAL A 823 -47.19 4.04 -1.77
N LEU A 824 -48.32 4.64 -2.17
CA LEU A 824 -48.99 5.66 -1.37
C LEU A 824 -49.41 5.11 -0.01
N GLN A 825 -50.04 3.94 0.04
CA GLN A 825 -50.46 3.30 1.28
C GLN A 825 -49.28 2.98 2.21
N GLU A 826 -48.19 2.41 1.68
CA GLU A 826 -46.95 2.16 2.43
C GLU A 826 -46.43 3.47 3.03
N ALA A 827 -46.36 4.53 2.21
CA ALA A 827 -45.86 5.82 2.64
C ALA A 827 -46.70 6.44 3.75
N LEU A 828 -48.04 6.42 3.65
CA LEU A 828 -48.93 6.99 4.66
C LEU A 828 -48.74 6.33 6.04
N VAL A 829 -48.53 5.01 6.09
CA VAL A 829 -48.35 4.27 7.35
C VAL A 829 -46.92 4.42 7.87
N ALA A 830 -45.92 4.49 7.00
CA ALA A 830 -44.50 4.52 7.38
C ALA A 830 -43.98 5.94 7.66
N MET A 831 -44.68 6.99 7.24
CA MET A 831 -44.21 8.38 7.28
C MET A 831 -43.72 8.81 8.67
N PHE A 832 -44.47 8.51 9.73
CA PHE A 832 -44.05 8.81 11.10
C PHE A 832 -42.71 8.16 11.46
N LYS A 833 -42.52 6.87 11.11
CA LYS A 833 -41.25 6.16 11.35
C LYS A 833 -40.11 6.74 10.50
N TRP A 834 -40.41 7.23 9.30
CA TRP A 834 -39.40 7.90 8.47
C TRP A 834 -38.97 9.24 9.08
N TYR A 835 -39.90 10.10 9.51
CA TYR A 835 -39.54 11.34 10.22
C TYR A 835 -38.75 11.05 11.51
N GLN A 836 -39.15 10.02 12.26
CA GLN A 836 -38.40 9.55 13.43
C GLN A 836 -37.00 9.03 13.11
N GLY A 837 -36.83 8.38 11.96
CA GLY A 837 -35.56 7.84 11.50
C GLY A 837 -34.66 8.85 10.76
N SER A 838 -35.17 10.04 10.44
CA SER A 838 -34.40 11.10 9.80
C SER A 838 -33.33 11.66 10.74
N VAL A 839 -32.16 12.00 10.20
CA VAL A 839 -31.09 12.64 10.99
C VAL A 839 -31.41 14.12 11.26
N LEU A 840 -32.14 14.74 10.32
CA LEU A 840 -32.58 16.12 10.36
C LEU A 840 -33.88 16.24 9.58
N THR A 841 -34.84 16.98 10.14
CA THR A 841 -36.03 17.43 9.41
C THR A 841 -35.94 18.94 9.20
N ILE A 842 -35.90 19.36 7.93
CA ILE A 842 -35.93 20.76 7.52
C ILE A 842 -37.37 21.17 7.29
N VAL A 843 -37.83 22.17 8.04
CA VAL A 843 -39.17 22.74 7.93
C VAL A 843 -39.11 24.05 7.16
N PHE A 844 -39.84 24.13 6.04
CA PHE A 844 -39.96 25.35 5.24
C PHE A 844 -41.23 26.13 5.60
N LEU A 845 -41.06 27.28 6.26
CA LEU A 845 -42.12 28.14 6.77
C LEU A 845 -42.56 29.18 5.72
N ARG A 846 -43.45 28.77 4.81
CA ARG A 846 -44.07 29.67 3.84
C ARG A 846 -44.84 30.82 4.53
N GLY A 847 -44.62 32.06 4.10
CA GLY A 847 -45.24 33.26 4.66
C GLY A 847 -44.55 33.81 5.92
N VAL A 848 -43.45 33.20 6.37
CA VAL A 848 -42.60 33.69 7.45
C VAL A 848 -41.31 34.21 6.83
N HIS A 849 -41.07 35.52 6.90
CA HIS A 849 -39.87 36.15 6.37
C HIS A 849 -38.78 36.29 7.43
N SER A 850 -37.53 36.49 6.99
CA SER A 850 -36.36 36.77 7.85
C SER A 850 -36.54 37.96 8.80
N SER A 851 -37.42 38.91 8.46
CA SER A 851 -37.77 40.08 9.28
C SER A 851 -38.87 39.84 10.32
N SER A 852 -39.44 38.63 10.37
CA SER A 852 -40.57 38.30 11.25
C SER A 852 -40.13 38.24 12.72
N SER A 853 -40.94 38.81 13.62
CA SER A 853 -40.72 38.75 15.07
C SER A 853 -41.15 37.40 15.68
N ARG A 854 -40.84 37.21 16.96
CA ARG A 854 -41.28 36.06 17.77
C ARG A 854 -42.80 35.85 17.67
N GLY A 855 -43.22 34.59 17.68
CA GLY A 855 -44.60 34.12 17.51
C GLY A 855 -44.99 33.83 16.06
N ALA A 856 -44.11 34.08 15.09
CA ALA A 856 -44.40 33.85 13.67
C ALA A 856 -44.41 32.37 13.31
N LEU A 857 -43.60 31.54 13.99
CA LEU A 857 -43.67 30.08 13.85
C LEU A 857 -45.03 29.59 14.36
N ALA A 858 -45.45 30.03 15.56
CA ALA A 858 -46.72 29.60 16.16
C ALA A 858 -47.93 29.89 15.26
N ARG A 859 -47.95 31.04 14.57
CA ARG A 859 -49.00 31.45 13.64
C ARG A 859 -48.83 30.92 12.20
N SER A 860 -47.76 30.18 11.93
CA SER A 860 -47.47 29.72 10.57
C SER A 860 -48.52 28.70 10.08
N ILE A 861 -48.79 28.71 8.78
CA ILE A 861 -49.69 27.74 8.16
C ILE A 861 -49.17 26.31 8.32
N TRP A 862 -47.85 26.14 8.42
CA TRP A 862 -47.25 24.83 8.66
C TRP A 862 -47.73 24.21 9.97
N ASN A 863 -47.81 24.99 11.06
CA ASN A 863 -48.25 24.51 12.37
C ASN A 863 -49.74 24.17 12.43
N THR A 864 -50.56 24.71 11.53
CA THR A 864 -52.01 24.48 11.54
C THR A 864 -52.46 23.28 10.72
N ARG A 865 -51.58 22.61 9.96
CA ARG A 865 -51.94 21.44 9.13
C ARG A 865 -51.92 20.15 9.93
N ALA A 866 -52.80 19.20 9.59
CA ALA A 866 -52.85 17.90 10.25
C ALA A 866 -51.64 17.01 9.92
N TRP A 867 -51.26 16.90 8.65
CA TRP A 867 -50.13 16.07 8.21
C TRP A 867 -48.79 16.47 8.83
N THR A 868 -48.58 17.77 9.09
CA THR A 868 -47.35 18.27 9.72
C THR A 868 -47.25 17.89 11.20
N LEU A 869 -48.31 17.35 11.82
CA LEU A 869 -48.27 16.91 13.22
C LEU A 869 -47.28 15.77 13.42
N GLN A 870 -47.32 14.75 12.56
CA GLN A 870 -46.36 13.65 12.67
C GLN A 870 -44.94 14.12 12.31
N GLU A 871 -44.79 15.07 11.39
CA GLU A 871 -43.49 15.65 11.00
C GLU A 871 -42.87 16.44 12.17
N TYR A 872 -43.73 17.12 12.92
CA TYR A 872 -43.40 17.90 14.11
C TYR A 872 -43.07 17.01 15.33
N VAL A 873 -43.89 15.99 15.60
CA VAL A 873 -43.75 15.14 16.79
C VAL A 873 -42.69 14.06 16.59
N ALA A 874 -42.62 13.43 15.42
CA ALA A 874 -41.75 12.27 15.21
C ALA A 874 -40.27 12.65 15.07
N ALA A 875 -39.98 13.80 14.47
CA ALA A 875 -38.60 14.21 14.19
C ALA A 875 -37.82 14.49 15.48
N ASN A 876 -36.67 13.85 15.63
CA ASN A 876 -35.79 14.05 16.80
C ASN A 876 -35.04 15.38 16.71
N VAL A 877 -34.65 15.79 15.50
CA VAL A 877 -33.92 17.02 15.21
C VAL A 877 -34.66 17.80 14.12
N ILE A 878 -34.96 19.07 14.39
CA ILE A 878 -35.68 19.95 13.46
C ILE A 878 -34.91 21.25 13.26
N HIS A 879 -34.84 21.74 12.02
CA HIS A 879 -34.48 23.12 11.70
C HIS A 879 -35.61 23.82 10.95
N PHE A 880 -35.98 25.01 11.42
CA PHE A 880 -36.96 25.88 10.78
C PHE A 880 -36.26 26.88 9.86
N TYR A 881 -36.70 26.93 8.61
CA TYR A 881 -36.26 27.89 7.60
C TYR A 881 -37.43 28.80 7.23
N THR A 882 -37.14 30.09 7.13
CA THR A 882 -38.05 31.11 6.60
C THR A 882 -38.25 30.93 5.09
N GLU A 883 -39.21 31.66 4.52
CA GLU A 883 -39.48 31.69 3.08
C GLU A 883 -38.24 32.11 2.26
N ASP A 884 -37.35 32.91 2.85
CA ASP A 884 -36.11 33.36 2.24
C ASP A 884 -34.95 32.34 2.39
N TRP A 885 -35.23 31.11 2.88
CA TRP A 885 -34.25 30.07 3.20
C TRP A 885 -33.17 30.48 4.21
N THR A 886 -33.52 31.38 5.13
CA THR A 886 -32.70 31.69 6.31
C THR A 886 -33.23 30.97 7.55
N LEU A 887 -32.35 30.57 8.47
CA LEU A 887 -32.76 29.93 9.72
C LEU A 887 -33.72 30.85 10.49
N TYR A 888 -34.81 30.29 11.02
CA TYR A 888 -35.76 31.05 11.83
C TYR A 888 -35.05 31.66 13.04
N LEU A 889 -35.28 32.96 13.27
CA LEU A 889 -34.58 33.78 14.28
C LEU A 889 -33.04 33.84 14.11
N ASN A 890 -32.49 33.42 12.96
CA ASN A 890 -31.06 33.27 12.71
C ASN A 890 -30.35 32.39 13.76
N LEU A 891 -31.03 31.36 14.28
CA LEU A 891 -30.50 30.46 15.30
C LEU A 891 -29.69 29.31 14.66
N GLU A 892 -28.38 29.35 14.85
CA GLU A 892 -27.42 28.32 14.42
C GLU A 892 -27.17 27.27 15.52
N ILE A 893 -28.23 26.69 16.07
CA ILE A 893 -28.14 25.60 17.06
C ILE A 893 -28.39 24.24 16.38
N PRO A 894 -27.80 23.13 16.88
CA PRO A 894 -27.92 21.81 16.25
C PRO A 894 -29.35 21.25 16.17
N ASN A 895 -30.23 21.68 17.07
CA ASN A 895 -31.63 21.28 17.09
C ASN A 895 -32.48 22.46 17.55
N HIS A 896 -33.40 22.93 16.69
CA HIS A 896 -34.26 24.06 17.04
C HIS A 896 -35.24 23.76 18.17
N LYS A 897 -35.53 22.47 18.44
CA LYS A 897 -36.36 22.08 19.60
C LYS A 897 -35.69 22.38 20.96
N GLU A 898 -34.36 22.56 20.98
CA GLU A 898 -33.61 22.88 22.21
C GLU A 898 -33.58 24.39 22.50
N SER A 899 -34.03 25.25 21.57
CA SER A 899 -34.15 26.70 21.83
C SER A 899 -35.36 26.96 22.73
N PRO A 900 -35.18 27.68 23.87
CA PRO A 900 -36.29 28.11 24.71
C PRO A 900 -37.32 28.97 23.97
N GLU A 901 -36.89 29.78 23.00
CA GLU A 901 -37.77 30.62 22.19
C GLU A 901 -38.63 29.78 21.25
N ILE A 902 -38.02 28.87 20.49
CA ILE A 902 -38.73 28.05 19.52
C ILE A 902 -39.63 27.04 20.23
N ILE A 903 -39.16 26.39 21.31
CA ILE A 903 -39.98 25.44 22.05
C ILE A 903 -41.20 26.13 22.68
N SER A 904 -41.07 27.38 23.15
CA SER A 904 -42.21 28.13 23.69
C SER A 904 -43.24 28.50 22.62
N GLU A 905 -42.82 28.88 21.41
CA GLU A 905 -43.75 29.08 20.28
C GLU A 905 -44.41 27.77 19.83
N MET A 906 -43.67 26.67 19.92
CA MET A 906 -44.16 25.33 19.65
C MET A 906 -45.19 24.89 20.70
N GLU A 907 -44.95 25.15 21.99
CA GLU A 907 -45.92 24.92 23.09
C GLU A 907 -47.19 25.75 22.88
N GLU A 908 -47.07 27.03 22.53
CA GLU A 908 -48.21 27.92 22.26
C GLU A 908 -49.06 27.40 21.10
N ALA A 909 -48.42 26.94 20.02
CA ALA A 909 -49.11 26.40 18.85
C ALA A 909 -49.77 25.03 19.10
N ALA A 910 -49.11 24.16 19.86
CA ALA A 910 -49.56 22.79 20.09
C ALA A 910 -50.49 22.64 21.31
N GLY A 911 -50.43 23.58 22.27
CA GLY A 911 -51.16 23.49 23.54
C GLY A 911 -50.69 22.34 24.44
N VAL A 912 -49.40 22.00 24.36
CA VAL A 912 -48.74 20.86 25.01
C VAL A 912 -47.38 21.31 25.55
N SER A 913 -46.94 20.77 26.68
CA SER A 913 -45.69 21.21 27.34
C SER A 913 -44.44 20.82 26.55
N ALA A 914 -43.37 21.60 26.72
CA ALA A 914 -42.06 21.44 26.08
C ALA A 914 -41.46 20.08 26.42
N GLU A 915 -41.63 19.61 27.65
CA GLU A 915 -41.22 18.27 28.08
C GLU A 915 -41.89 17.19 27.23
N GLN A 916 -43.18 17.30 26.96
CA GLN A 916 -43.91 16.34 26.13
C GLN A 916 -43.49 16.45 24.66
N LEU A 917 -43.23 17.65 24.14
CA LEU A 917 -42.76 17.88 22.76
C LEU A 917 -41.34 17.34 22.50
N MET A 918 -40.49 17.36 23.52
CA MET A 918 -39.13 16.81 23.50
C MET A 918 -39.11 15.29 23.77
N ALA A 919 -40.03 14.78 24.59
CA ALA A 919 -40.05 13.39 25.04
C ALA A 919 -41.08 12.49 24.34
N LEU A 920 -41.81 12.99 23.33
CA LEU A 920 -42.89 12.27 22.65
C LEU A 920 -42.38 11.03 21.90
N ARG A 921 -42.24 9.91 22.63
CA ARG A 921 -42.10 8.57 22.06
C ARG A 921 -43.49 7.94 21.93
N PRO A 922 -43.77 7.19 20.85
CA PRO A 922 -45.03 6.44 20.74
C PRO A 922 -45.13 5.46 21.92
N GLY A 923 -45.95 5.81 22.92
CA GLY A 923 -46.19 5.00 24.13
C GLY A 923 -46.23 5.78 25.44
N LEU A 924 -45.68 7.00 25.50
CA LEU A 924 -45.60 7.79 26.74
C LEU A 924 -46.78 8.73 26.98
N THR A 925 -47.62 8.99 25.97
CA THR A 925 -48.76 9.92 26.05
C THR A 925 -50.10 9.20 25.91
N SER A 926 -51.10 9.64 26.68
CA SER A 926 -52.46 9.10 26.63
C SER A 926 -53.10 9.36 25.26
N ILE A 927 -54.04 8.50 24.85
CA ILE A 927 -54.78 8.68 23.60
C ILE A 927 -55.48 10.05 23.56
N ARG A 928 -55.96 10.54 24.70
CA ARG A 928 -56.57 11.86 24.84
C ARG A 928 -55.60 13.00 24.49
N GLU A 929 -54.36 12.94 24.93
CA GLU A 929 -53.34 13.97 24.61
C GLU A 929 -52.99 13.96 23.13
N LYS A 930 -52.87 12.78 22.51
CA LYS A 930 -52.64 12.63 21.06
C LYS A 930 -53.78 13.24 20.24
N LEU A 931 -55.03 12.98 20.63
CA LEU A 931 -56.20 13.58 20.00
C LEU A 931 -56.28 15.09 20.24
N ARG A 932 -55.87 15.57 21.41
CA ARG A 932 -55.79 17.00 21.70
C ARG A 932 -54.79 17.72 20.78
N LEU A 933 -53.60 17.15 20.58
CA LEU A 933 -52.61 17.66 19.62
C LEU A 933 -53.15 17.72 18.18
N ALA A 934 -53.99 16.74 17.80
CA ALA A 934 -54.64 16.72 16.50
C ALA A 934 -55.78 17.74 16.38
N SER A 935 -56.47 18.07 17.49
CA SER A 935 -57.66 18.94 17.51
C SER A 935 -57.38 20.39 17.11
N THR A 936 -56.14 20.87 17.24
CA THR A 936 -55.75 22.25 16.87
C THR A 936 -55.42 22.39 15.38
N ARG A 937 -55.56 21.31 14.60
CA ARG A 937 -55.07 21.22 13.22
C ARG A 937 -56.19 21.03 12.21
N HIS A 938 -55.92 21.48 10.99
CA HIS A 938 -56.85 21.56 9.88
C HIS A 938 -56.43 20.59 8.78
N THR A 939 -57.43 20.02 8.10
CA THR A 939 -57.24 19.10 6.99
C THR A 939 -57.86 19.66 5.72
N THR A 940 -57.31 19.28 4.56
CA THR A 940 -57.90 19.63 3.26
C THR A 940 -59.02 18.66 2.90
N LEU A 941 -58.79 17.36 3.13
CA LEU A 941 -59.79 16.30 3.02
C LEU A 941 -60.25 15.88 4.43
N VAL A 942 -61.51 15.46 4.56
CA VAL A 942 -62.05 15.05 5.86
C VAL A 942 -61.31 13.82 6.38
N GLU A 943 -60.93 12.91 5.48
CA GLU A 943 -60.29 11.65 5.79
C GLU A 943 -58.87 11.81 6.34
N ASP A 944 -58.17 12.87 5.95
CA ASP A 944 -56.81 13.18 6.41
C ASP A 944 -56.76 13.46 7.92
N ALA A 945 -57.89 13.80 8.55
CA ALA A 945 -57.98 13.93 10.01
C ALA A 945 -57.68 12.60 10.71
N ALA A 946 -57.99 11.48 10.06
CA ALA A 946 -57.66 10.15 10.54
C ALA A 946 -56.29 9.69 10.05
N TYR A 947 -56.01 9.83 8.75
CA TYR A 947 -54.80 9.22 8.19
C TYR A 947 -53.49 9.89 8.63
N SER A 948 -53.52 11.20 8.91
CA SER A 948 -52.36 11.89 9.50
C SER A 948 -51.99 11.40 10.90
N LEU A 949 -52.88 10.63 11.56
CA LEU A 949 -52.69 10.12 12.91
C LEU A 949 -52.27 8.64 12.96
N LEU A 950 -52.25 7.94 11.81
CA LEU A 950 -51.90 6.51 11.75
C LEU A 950 -50.58 6.21 12.46
N GLY A 951 -49.53 6.97 12.11
CA GLY A 951 -48.21 6.78 12.70
C GLY A 951 -48.13 7.20 14.18
N ILE A 952 -48.85 8.26 14.57
CA ILE A 952 -48.90 8.78 15.96
C ILE A 952 -49.52 7.75 16.92
N PHE A 953 -50.53 7.03 16.44
CA PHE A 953 -51.14 5.92 17.17
C PHE A 953 -50.43 4.58 16.92
N SER A 954 -49.39 4.53 16.09
CA SER A 954 -48.68 3.30 15.71
C SER A 954 -49.63 2.22 15.15
N VAL A 955 -50.63 2.66 14.38
CA VAL A 955 -51.63 1.80 13.77
C VAL A 955 -51.05 1.12 12.53
N ALA A 956 -50.88 -0.21 12.61
CA ALA A 956 -50.49 -1.04 11.48
C ALA A 956 -51.71 -1.71 10.84
N GLY A 957 -51.69 -1.88 9.52
CA GLY A 957 -52.67 -2.68 8.78
C GLY A 957 -54.01 -1.99 8.46
N LEU A 958 -54.17 -0.70 8.78
CA LEU A 958 -55.38 0.05 8.42
C LEU A 958 -55.24 0.66 7.01
N PRO A 959 -56.00 0.19 6.00
CA PRO A 959 -55.92 0.75 4.64
C PRO A 959 -56.48 2.18 4.61
N ALA A 960 -55.85 3.10 3.89
CA ALA A 960 -56.40 4.42 3.62
C ALA A 960 -57.35 4.33 2.42
N ILE A 961 -58.61 4.65 2.65
CA ILE A 961 -59.70 4.70 1.69
C ILE A 961 -60.08 6.18 1.52
N TYR A 962 -59.58 6.82 0.47
CA TYR A 962 -59.96 8.19 0.14
C TYR A 962 -61.38 8.21 -0.47
N GLY A 963 -62.28 9.02 0.09
CA GLY A 963 -63.71 9.06 -0.27
C GLY A 963 -64.66 8.48 0.78
N GLU A 964 -64.15 7.95 1.91
CA GLU A 964 -64.99 7.45 3.02
C GLU A 964 -65.52 8.54 3.97
N GLY A 965 -65.10 9.79 3.77
CA GLY A 965 -65.54 10.96 4.53
C GLY A 965 -65.33 10.84 6.04
N GLU A 966 -66.33 11.23 6.82
CA GLU A 966 -66.30 11.21 8.29
C GLU A 966 -66.16 9.80 8.89
N GLY A 967 -66.34 8.75 8.10
CA GLY A 967 -66.18 7.37 8.54
C GLY A 967 -64.74 7.00 8.91
N SER A 968 -63.75 7.72 8.37
CA SER A 968 -62.33 7.40 8.57
C SER A 968 -61.86 7.56 10.01
N LEU A 969 -62.32 8.62 10.69
CA LEU A 969 -61.99 8.89 12.07
C LEU A 969 -62.57 7.80 12.96
N GLY A 970 -63.84 7.43 12.75
CA GLY A 970 -64.47 6.33 13.47
C GLY A 970 -63.73 5.00 13.30
N ARG A 971 -63.29 4.70 12.08
CA ARG A 971 -62.54 3.48 11.76
C ARG A 971 -61.15 3.47 12.40
N LEU A 972 -60.43 4.58 12.38
CA LEU A 972 -59.16 4.73 13.10
C LEU A 972 -59.35 4.52 14.60
N LEU A 973 -60.29 5.24 15.22
CA LEU A 973 -60.50 5.18 16.66
C LEU A 973 -60.98 3.79 17.10
N ALA A 974 -61.79 3.11 16.28
CA ALA A 974 -62.15 1.72 16.49
C ALA A 974 -60.93 0.78 16.48
N HIS A 975 -60.02 0.98 15.54
CA HIS A 975 -58.79 0.19 15.44
C HIS A 975 -57.83 0.46 16.61
N VAL A 976 -57.70 1.73 17.02
CA VAL A 976 -56.91 2.13 18.19
C VAL A 976 -57.50 1.53 19.46
N LEU A 977 -58.84 1.60 19.64
CA LEU A 977 -59.50 1.02 20.80
C LEU A 977 -59.31 -0.50 20.86
N ALA A 978 -59.50 -1.19 19.73
CA ALA A 978 -59.32 -2.64 19.65
C ALA A 978 -57.88 -3.08 19.93
N GLY A 979 -56.89 -2.32 19.46
CA GLY A 979 -55.48 -2.62 19.65
C GLY A 979 -54.91 -2.22 21.02
N SER A 980 -55.39 -1.12 21.62
CA SER A 980 -54.87 -0.59 22.89
C SER A 980 -55.69 -0.97 24.12
N GLY A 981 -56.97 -1.30 23.96
CA GLY A 981 -57.93 -1.48 25.05
C GLY A 981 -58.27 -0.19 25.83
N ASP A 982 -57.72 0.97 25.44
CA ASP A 982 -57.90 2.23 26.16
C ASP A 982 -59.26 2.86 25.87
N VAL A 983 -60.18 2.67 26.82
CA VAL A 983 -61.54 3.22 26.78
C VAL A 983 -61.61 4.74 26.96
N SER A 984 -60.49 5.43 27.21
CA SER A 984 -60.46 6.90 27.33
C SER A 984 -60.91 7.61 26.05
N ILE A 985 -60.79 6.94 24.90
CA ILE A 985 -61.28 7.35 23.59
C ILE A 985 -62.80 7.55 23.55
N LEU A 986 -63.55 6.85 24.41
CA LEU A 986 -65.00 6.96 24.55
C LEU A 986 -65.42 8.17 25.40
N GLY A 987 -64.46 8.86 26.01
CA GLY A 987 -64.67 10.01 26.89
C GLY A 987 -64.75 11.38 26.19
N TRP A 988 -64.97 11.43 24.87
CA TRP A 988 -65.02 12.67 24.07
C TRP A 988 -66.35 13.42 24.15
N THR A 989 -66.42 14.71 23.82
CA THR A 989 -67.65 15.52 23.87
C THR A 989 -68.01 16.13 22.51
N GLY A 990 -69.25 15.96 22.02
CA GLY A 990 -69.72 16.55 20.75
C GLY A 990 -70.74 15.71 19.97
N GLU A 991 -70.87 15.96 18.66
CA GLU A 991 -71.78 15.24 17.74
C GLU A 991 -71.27 13.85 17.33
N SER A 992 -72.16 12.85 17.43
CA SER A 992 -71.86 11.46 17.11
C SER A 992 -71.53 11.27 15.62
N GLY A 993 -70.50 10.48 15.34
CA GLY A 993 -70.09 10.16 13.97
C GLY A 993 -71.07 9.22 13.27
N SER A 994 -71.09 9.30 11.94
CA SER A 994 -71.86 8.40 11.07
C SER A 994 -71.38 6.94 11.11
N PHE A 995 -70.12 6.71 11.53
CA PHE A 995 -69.54 5.38 11.70
C PHE A 995 -70.10 4.61 12.91
N ASN A 996 -70.22 5.27 14.07
CA ASN A 996 -70.78 4.69 15.30
C ASN A 996 -71.20 5.80 16.29
N SER A 997 -72.32 5.61 16.99
CA SER A 997 -72.89 6.64 17.87
C SER A 997 -72.00 7.03 19.06
N CYS A 998 -71.08 6.14 19.46
CA CYS A 998 -70.17 6.30 20.58
C CYS A 998 -68.86 6.97 20.22
N LEU A 999 -68.58 7.21 18.93
CA LEU A 999 -67.35 7.82 18.44
C LEU A 999 -67.63 9.22 17.86
N PRO A 1000 -66.65 10.14 17.89
CA PRO A 1000 -66.83 11.50 17.38
C PRO A 1000 -66.97 11.54 15.87
N ALA A 1001 -67.78 12.47 15.36
CA ALA A 1001 -67.77 12.86 13.96
C ALA A 1001 -66.48 13.62 13.57
N TYR A 1002 -65.96 14.45 14.49
CA TYR A 1002 -64.74 15.25 14.29
C TYR A 1002 -63.93 15.35 15.59
N ILE A 1003 -62.63 15.61 15.47
CA ILE A 1003 -61.75 15.80 16.63
C ILE A 1003 -62.01 17.18 17.26
N THR A 1004 -62.45 17.22 18.52
CA THR A 1004 -62.71 18.45 19.28
C THR A 1004 -61.75 18.62 20.47
N VAL A 1005 -61.57 19.87 20.92
CA VAL A 1005 -60.68 20.20 22.04
C VAL A 1005 -61.29 19.73 23.38
N PHE A 1006 -60.55 18.92 24.14
CA PHE A 1006 -60.91 18.57 25.52
C PHE A 1006 -60.68 19.78 26.44
N ASN A 1007 -61.71 20.27 27.13
CA ASN A 1007 -61.62 21.48 27.97
C ASN A 1007 -60.97 21.17 29.33
N GLU A 1008 -59.91 21.91 29.72
CA GLU A 1008 -59.12 21.64 30.94
C GLU A 1008 -59.82 22.00 32.26
N GLN A 1009 -60.82 22.90 32.24
CA GLN A 1009 -61.43 23.47 33.45
C GLN A 1009 -62.23 22.47 34.31
N THR A 1010 -62.43 21.22 33.88
CA THR A 1010 -63.15 20.18 34.63
C THR A 1010 -62.24 19.17 35.34
N THR A 1011 -60.92 19.32 35.25
CA THR A 1011 -59.95 18.41 35.87
C THR A 1011 -59.71 18.64 37.37
N SER A 1012 -60.20 19.73 37.96
CA SER A 1012 -59.93 20.05 39.39
C SER A 1012 -60.70 19.21 40.41
N HIS A 1013 -61.61 18.32 39.99
CA HIS A 1013 -62.48 17.58 40.93
C HIS A 1013 -62.57 16.07 40.69
N LEU A 1014 -61.80 15.50 39.75
CA LEU A 1014 -61.58 14.05 39.74
C LEU A 1014 -60.42 13.74 40.69
N PRO A 1015 -60.59 12.83 41.67
CA PRO A 1015 -59.46 12.44 42.51
C PRO A 1015 -58.35 11.88 41.60
N PRO A 1016 -57.08 12.29 41.78
CA PRO A 1016 -55.99 11.71 41.03
C PRO A 1016 -55.95 10.19 41.25
N LEU A 1017 -55.67 9.42 40.20
CA LEU A 1017 -55.29 8.02 40.36
C LEU A 1017 -54.12 7.99 41.35
N ILE A 1018 -54.29 7.26 42.44
CA ILE A 1018 -53.28 7.14 43.49
C ILE A 1018 -52.00 6.61 42.84
N PRO A 1019 -50.86 7.33 42.92
CA PRO A 1019 -49.58 6.83 42.42
C PRO A 1019 -49.25 5.47 43.07
N ASP A 1020 -48.53 4.61 42.36
CA ASP A 1020 -48.22 3.24 42.83
C ASP A 1020 -47.66 3.21 44.26
N ALA A 1021 -46.80 4.16 44.62
CA ALA A 1021 -46.27 4.33 45.98
C ALA A 1021 -47.32 4.72 47.04
N GLY A 1022 -48.37 5.45 46.66
CA GLY A 1022 -49.50 5.77 47.53
C GLY A 1022 -50.47 4.60 47.68
N MET A 1023 -50.62 3.78 46.63
CA MET A 1023 -51.51 2.62 46.62
C MET A 1023 -50.92 1.47 47.46
N GLU A 1024 -49.60 1.28 47.44
CA GLU A 1024 -48.89 0.37 48.34
C GLU A 1024 -49.05 0.75 49.81
N LYS A 1025 -49.04 2.05 50.12
CA LYS A 1025 -49.24 2.57 51.49
C LYS A 1025 -50.64 2.29 52.03
N ILE A 1026 -51.65 2.32 51.16
CA ILE A 1026 -53.06 2.02 51.49
C ILE A 1026 -53.28 0.50 51.64
N LEU A 1027 -52.64 -0.28 50.78
CA LEU A 1027 -52.67 -1.75 50.85
C LEU A 1027 -51.92 -2.27 52.09
N ALA A 1028 -50.87 -1.57 52.55
CA ALA A 1028 -50.13 -1.91 53.77
C ALA A 1028 -50.83 -1.50 55.08
N THR A 1029 -51.74 -0.53 55.04
CA THR A 1029 -52.43 0.01 56.24
C THR A 1029 -53.85 -0.55 56.45
N SER A 1030 -54.37 -1.34 55.51
CA SER A 1030 -55.70 -1.95 55.62
C SER A 1030 -55.63 -3.29 56.36
N PRO A 1031 -56.38 -3.49 57.47
CA PRO A 1031 -56.37 -4.77 58.19
C PRO A 1031 -56.87 -5.91 57.30
N THR A 1032 -56.08 -6.96 57.23
CA THR A 1032 -56.17 -8.15 56.35
C THR A 1032 -57.42 -9.03 56.55
N SER A 1033 -58.47 -8.56 57.22
CA SER A 1033 -59.63 -9.38 57.61
C SER A 1033 -60.97 -9.04 56.93
N SER A 1034 -61.00 -8.25 55.84
CA SER A 1034 -62.26 -8.01 55.09
C SER A 1034 -62.16 -8.05 53.56
N PHE A 1035 -61.01 -8.41 53.00
CA PHE A 1035 -60.85 -8.58 51.56
C PHE A 1035 -60.90 -10.07 51.23
N ASP A 1036 -61.98 -10.50 50.58
CA ASP A 1036 -62.06 -11.81 49.93
C ASP A 1036 -61.16 -11.78 48.69
N LEU A 1037 -59.88 -12.07 48.90
CA LEU A 1037 -58.86 -12.08 47.86
C LEU A 1037 -59.18 -13.12 46.77
N ASP A 1038 -59.83 -14.24 47.14
CA ASP A 1038 -60.24 -15.27 46.20
C ASP A 1038 -61.35 -14.77 45.27
N ALA A 1039 -62.35 -14.06 45.80
CA ALA A 1039 -63.36 -13.39 44.97
C ALA A 1039 -62.77 -12.25 44.11
N ALA A 1040 -61.79 -11.51 44.64
CA ALA A 1040 -61.08 -10.46 43.91
C ALA A 1040 -60.26 -11.01 42.74
N LEU A 1041 -59.55 -12.12 42.96
CA LEU A 1041 -58.79 -12.84 41.94
C LEU A 1041 -59.72 -13.44 40.88
N LYS A 1042 -60.80 -14.12 41.28
CA LYS A 1042 -61.82 -14.63 40.33
C LYS A 1042 -62.44 -13.53 39.49
N LEU A 1043 -62.63 -12.34 40.05
CA LEU A 1043 -63.20 -11.19 39.35
C LEU A 1043 -62.19 -10.53 38.42
N TYR A 1044 -60.92 -10.50 38.82
CA TYR A 1044 -59.83 -10.10 37.97
C TYR A 1044 -59.70 -11.07 36.79
N ASP A 1045 -59.61 -12.38 37.06
CA ASP A 1045 -59.52 -13.44 36.04
C ASP A 1045 -60.69 -13.38 35.05
N ARG A 1046 -61.94 -13.22 35.52
CA ARG A 1046 -63.10 -13.07 34.63
C ARG A 1046 -63.09 -11.81 33.76
N LEU A 1047 -62.47 -10.72 34.23
CA LEU A 1047 -62.34 -9.50 33.43
C LEU A 1047 -61.16 -9.59 32.46
N ASP A 1048 -60.09 -10.27 32.86
CA ASP A 1048 -58.90 -10.54 32.06
C ASP A 1048 -59.20 -11.54 30.93
N GLU A 1049 -60.09 -12.51 31.17
CA GLU A 1049 -60.61 -13.45 30.17
C GLU A 1049 -61.54 -12.78 29.13
N LEU A 1050 -62.02 -11.56 29.36
CA LEU A 1050 -62.87 -10.87 28.38
C LEU A 1050 -62.04 -10.21 27.27
N PRO A 1051 -62.45 -10.35 26.00
CA PRO A 1051 -61.78 -9.67 24.90
C PRO A 1051 -61.82 -8.14 25.07
N PRO A 1052 -60.75 -7.42 24.66
CA PRO A 1052 -60.69 -5.96 24.73
C PRO A 1052 -61.79 -5.34 23.86
N PRO A 1053 -62.28 -4.12 24.16
CA PRO A 1053 -63.38 -3.51 23.44
C PRO A 1053 -63.14 -3.49 21.92
N TRP A 1054 -64.11 -3.97 21.14
CA TRP A 1054 -63.98 -4.11 19.70
C TRP A 1054 -65.25 -3.74 18.95
N PHE A 1055 -65.14 -3.56 17.65
CA PHE A 1055 -66.27 -3.25 16.77
C PHE A 1055 -66.58 -4.43 15.87
N ALA A 1056 -67.86 -4.78 15.74
CA ALA A 1056 -68.35 -5.79 14.83
C ALA A 1056 -69.71 -5.36 14.24
N ALA A 1057 -69.84 -5.40 12.92
CA ALA A 1057 -71.08 -4.99 12.21
C ALA A 1057 -71.61 -3.62 12.66
N SER A 1058 -70.72 -2.61 12.74
CA SER A 1058 -71.01 -1.24 13.20
C SER A 1058 -71.52 -1.12 14.64
N ARG A 1059 -71.37 -2.17 15.45
CA ARG A 1059 -71.70 -2.16 16.89
C ARG A 1059 -70.43 -2.29 17.72
N MET A 1060 -70.32 -1.49 18.77
CA MET A 1060 -69.28 -1.61 19.79
C MET A 1060 -69.65 -2.71 20.77
N LYS A 1061 -68.74 -3.66 20.96
CA LYS A 1061 -68.76 -4.69 21.99
C LYS A 1061 -67.89 -4.23 23.14
N LEU A 1062 -68.49 -3.78 24.24
CA LEU A 1062 -67.78 -3.23 25.39
C LEU A 1062 -67.86 -4.21 26.58
N PRO A 1063 -66.75 -4.83 27.02
CA PRO A 1063 -66.72 -5.55 28.29
C PRO A 1063 -66.94 -4.54 29.43
N CYS A 1064 -68.00 -4.72 30.20
CA CYS A 1064 -68.37 -3.76 31.23
C CYS A 1064 -69.11 -4.44 32.39
N ARG A 1065 -69.27 -3.66 33.45
CA ARG A 1065 -70.10 -4.04 34.59
C ARG A 1065 -71.39 -3.26 34.53
N VAL A 1066 -72.50 -3.98 34.56
CA VAL A 1066 -73.82 -3.37 34.50
C VAL A 1066 -74.38 -3.26 35.91
N TYR A 1067 -74.64 -2.04 36.36
CA TYR A 1067 -75.29 -1.77 37.63
C TYR A 1067 -76.73 -1.36 37.40
N ARG A 1068 -77.63 -1.86 38.25
CA ARG A 1068 -79.00 -1.35 38.31
C ARG A 1068 -79.00 -0.09 39.18
N VAL A 1069 -79.35 1.04 38.57
CA VAL A 1069 -79.42 2.34 39.25
C VAL A 1069 -80.88 2.68 39.54
N GLU A 1070 -81.22 3.05 40.77
CA GLU A 1070 -82.58 3.46 41.15
C GLU A 1070 -82.83 4.96 40.93
N THR A 1071 -81.84 5.80 41.24
CA THR A 1071 -81.92 7.26 41.10
C THR A 1071 -80.60 7.83 40.56
N VAL A 1072 -80.69 8.75 39.60
CA VAL A 1072 -79.56 9.54 39.10
C VAL A 1072 -79.82 10.99 39.51
N ALA A 1073 -78.92 11.57 40.30
CA ALA A 1073 -79.00 12.98 40.71
C ALA A 1073 -77.83 13.76 40.11
N PHE A 1074 -78.11 14.98 39.67
CA PHE A 1074 -77.09 15.92 39.19
C PHE A 1074 -76.89 17.00 40.26
N GLY A 1075 -75.69 17.14 40.80
CA GLY A 1075 -75.41 18.16 41.81
C GLY A 1075 -73.91 18.40 42.03
N MET A 1076 -73.52 19.67 42.15
CA MET A 1076 -72.22 20.07 42.69
C MET A 1076 -72.28 20.05 44.21
N VAL A 1077 -71.39 19.28 44.84
CA VAL A 1077 -71.23 19.28 46.29
C VAL A 1077 -69.81 19.73 46.60
N GLU A 1078 -69.66 20.99 47.06
CA GLU A 1078 -68.39 21.46 47.61
C GLU A 1078 -68.25 20.93 49.04
N ILE A 1079 -67.27 20.06 49.28
CA ILE A 1079 -66.90 19.61 50.63
C ILE A 1079 -65.78 20.53 51.14
N LYS A 1080 -66.11 21.40 52.09
CA LYS A 1080 -65.15 22.39 52.64
C LYS A 1080 -64.75 22.09 54.09
N THR A 1081 -65.55 21.35 54.86
CA THR A 1081 -65.26 21.07 56.27
C THR A 1081 -65.53 19.63 56.71
N ARG A 1082 -64.89 19.19 57.81
CA ARG A 1082 -65.08 17.86 58.41
C ARG A 1082 -66.51 17.62 58.94
N GLN A 1083 -67.29 18.68 59.17
CA GLN A 1083 -68.71 18.58 59.55
C GLN A 1083 -69.61 18.25 58.35
N ASP A 1084 -69.27 18.67 57.13
CA ASP A 1084 -70.02 18.34 55.91
C ASP A 1084 -69.98 16.83 55.63
N LEU A 1085 -68.84 16.19 55.93
CA LEU A 1085 -68.66 14.72 55.89
C LEU A 1085 -69.57 13.97 56.87
N SER A 1086 -69.88 14.55 58.04
CA SER A 1086 -70.71 13.89 59.06
C SER A 1086 -72.21 13.85 58.70
N ARG A 1087 -72.68 14.82 57.88
CA ARG A 1087 -74.05 14.85 57.34
C ARG A 1087 -74.27 13.86 56.19
N MET A 1088 -73.19 13.36 55.58
CA MET A 1088 -73.24 12.44 54.43
C MET A 1088 -73.18 10.94 54.81
N LYS A 1089 -73.16 10.61 56.11
CA LYS A 1089 -72.91 9.25 56.63
C LYS A 1089 -73.88 8.11 56.20
N PRO A 1090 -75.13 8.33 55.77
CA PRO A 1090 -75.93 7.21 55.26
C PRO A 1090 -75.64 6.85 53.79
N LEU A 1091 -74.85 7.66 53.05
CA LEU A 1091 -74.82 7.61 51.58
C LEU A 1091 -73.45 7.35 50.93
N TYR A 1092 -72.34 7.23 51.67
CA TYR A 1092 -71.00 7.05 51.06
C TYR A 1092 -70.05 6.19 51.92
N LEU A 1093 -69.24 5.36 51.25
CA LEU A 1093 -68.03 4.74 51.81
C LEU A 1093 -66.90 5.77 51.72
N ILE A 1094 -66.58 6.44 52.83
CA ILE A 1094 -65.52 7.47 52.87
C ILE A 1094 -64.16 6.76 53.01
N HIS A 1095 -63.25 7.04 52.07
CA HIS A 1095 -61.89 6.48 52.04
C HIS A 1095 -60.95 7.20 53.04
N PRO A 1096 -60.03 6.50 53.74
CA PRO A 1096 -59.11 7.09 54.74
C PRO A 1096 -58.26 8.27 54.22
N TRP A 1097 -57.98 8.28 52.92
CA TRP A 1097 -57.24 9.36 52.25
C TRP A 1097 -57.90 10.75 52.38
N LEU A 1098 -59.23 10.84 52.47
CA LEU A 1098 -59.92 12.13 52.63
C LEU A 1098 -59.67 12.76 54.01
N GLU A 1099 -59.37 11.95 55.04
CA GLU A 1099 -58.98 12.47 56.36
C GLU A 1099 -57.58 13.06 56.34
N THR A 1100 -56.64 12.47 55.58
CA THR A 1100 -55.26 12.96 55.45
C THR A 1100 -55.11 14.24 54.61
N VAL A 1101 -56.05 14.53 53.70
CA VAL A 1101 -56.02 15.77 52.89
C VAL A 1101 -56.55 16.95 53.70
N LEU A 1102 -57.56 16.74 54.56
CA LEU A 1102 -58.10 17.78 55.44
C LEU A 1102 -57.17 18.14 56.61
N ASP A 1103 -56.22 17.27 56.96
CA ASP A 1103 -55.17 17.55 57.96
C ASP A 1103 -53.91 18.24 57.36
N ARG A 1104 -53.85 18.45 56.03
CA ARG A 1104 -52.67 18.99 55.32
C ARG A 1104 -52.61 20.52 55.20
N GLU A 1105 -53.44 21.28 55.91
CA GLU A 1105 -53.32 22.74 55.94
C GLU A 1105 -52.11 23.27 56.75
N HIS A 1106 -51.26 22.41 57.34
CA HIS A 1106 -50.10 22.85 58.11
C HIS A 1106 -48.82 22.11 57.75
N MET A 1107 -48.13 22.51 56.68
CA MET A 1107 -46.66 22.57 56.64
C MET A 1107 -46.14 23.31 55.38
N HIS A 1108 -45.50 24.45 55.60
CA HIS A 1108 -44.51 25.04 54.69
C HIS A 1108 -43.08 24.62 55.11
N SER A 1109 -42.16 24.65 54.14
CA SER A 1109 -40.69 24.74 54.24
C SER A 1109 -39.87 23.48 54.56
N GLY A 1110 -38.82 23.24 53.77
CA GLY A 1110 -37.73 22.31 54.09
C GLY A 1110 -37.00 21.73 52.87
N THR A 1111 -35.79 22.25 52.62
CA THR A 1111 -34.72 21.88 51.67
C THR A 1111 -34.11 20.48 51.89
N PHE A 1112 -33.33 19.99 50.89
CA PHE A 1112 -32.12 19.10 50.89
C PHE A 1112 -32.16 18.09 49.69
N ILE A 1113 -31.12 17.62 48.98
CA ILE A 1113 -29.62 17.65 48.97
C ILE A 1113 -29.16 17.18 47.56
N GLU A 1114 -27.99 17.64 47.10
CA GLU A 1114 -27.24 17.19 45.89
C GLU A 1114 -26.47 15.86 46.10
N ASP A 1115 -25.93 15.33 44.99
CA ASP A 1115 -24.95 14.23 44.80
C ASP A 1115 -25.51 12.79 44.71
N ASP A 1116 -25.44 12.15 43.53
CA ASP A 1116 -24.21 11.63 42.92
C ASP A 1116 -24.51 11.05 41.52
N VAL A 1117 -23.67 11.39 40.54
CA VAL A 1117 -23.72 10.90 39.15
C VAL A 1117 -22.78 9.71 39.01
N ALA A 1118 -23.30 8.56 38.55
CA ALA A 1118 -22.50 7.45 38.05
C ALA A 1118 -22.96 7.08 36.63
N PRO A 1119 -22.03 6.84 35.68
CA PRO A 1119 -22.34 6.52 34.29
C PRO A 1119 -22.74 5.04 34.15
N LEU A 1120 -23.81 4.77 33.41
CA LEU A 1120 -24.23 3.40 33.10
C LEU A 1120 -23.72 3.02 31.70
N ASP A 1121 -22.70 2.17 31.71
CA ASP A 1121 -22.32 1.26 30.63
C ASP A 1121 -23.55 0.47 30.15
N THR A 1122 -23.64 0.27 28.84
CA THR A 1122 -24.68 -0.56 28.21
C THR A 1122 -24.00 -1.71 27.47
N ASP A 1123 -23.85 -2.83 28.16
CA ASP A 1123 -23.76 -4.15 27.56
C ASP A 1123 -25.07 -4.88 27.88
N ASP A 1124 -25.75 -5.38 26.85
CA ASP A 1124 -26.52 -6.63 26.98
C ASP A 1124 -26.78 -7.21 25.58
N GLU A 1125 -26.06 -8.29 25.31
CA GLU A 1125 -26.31 -9.28 24.28
C GLU A 1125 -27.46 -10.20 24.71
N ALA A 1126 -28.49 -10.35 23.88
CA ALA A 1126 -29.31 -11.55 23.84
C ALA A 1126 -29.85 -11.76 22.42
N MET A 1127 -29.11 -12.56 21.66
CA MET A 1127 -29.53 -13.18 20.40
C MET A 1127 -30.26 -14.48 20.73
N ALA A 1128 -31.52 -14.59 20.31
CA ALA A 1128 -32.21 -15.86 20.18
C ALA A 1128 -32.41 -16.15 18.67
N ASP A 1129 -32.02 -17.36 18.28
CA ASP A 1129 -32.12 -17.93 16.95
C ASP A 1129 -33.57 -18.12 16.50
N GLU A 1130 -33.90 -17.73 15.28
CA GLU A 1130 -35.02 -18.31 14.54
C GLU A 1130 -34.63 -18.51 13.06
N GLU A 1131 -34.58 -19.78 12.67
CA GLU A 1131 -34.36 -20.30 11.32
C GLU A 1131 -35.68 -20.40 10.53
N LEU A 1132 -35.59 -20.01 9.25
CA LEU A 1132 -36.21 -20.59 8.04
C LEU A 1132 -37.70 -21.06 8.07
N ALA A 1133 -38.53 -20.35 7.29
CA ALA A 1133 -39.47 -20.98 6.36
C ALA A 1133 -39.82 -20.01 5.21
N ASP A 1134 -39.42 -20.37 3.98
CA ASP A 1134 -40.02 -19.91 2.72
C ASP A 1134 -41.33 -20.68 2.49
N ASP A 1135 -42.39 -20.01 2.02
CA ASP A 1135 -43.02 -20.34 0.73
C ASP A 1135 -44.32 -19.55 0.43
N ALA A 1136 -44.43 -19.19 -0.85
CA ALA A 1136 -45.62 -19.12 -1.70
C ALA A 1136 -46.76 -18.11 -1.43
N LEU A 1137 -46.87 -17.21 -2.41
CA LEU A 1137 -48.09 -16.48 -2.81
C LEU A 1137 -49.27 -17.43 -3.07
N SER A 1138 -50.44 -17.13 -2.47
CA SER A 1138 -51.73 -17.39 -3.11
C SER A 1138 -52.74 -16.31 -2.70
N ILE A 1139 -53.43 -15.77 -3.71
CA ILE A 1139 -54.47 -14.76 -3.59
C ILE A 1139 -55.78 -15.45 -3.19
N ALA A 1140 -56.41 -14.99 -2.11
CA ALA A 1140 -57.81 -15.25 -1.79
C ALA A 1140 -58.44 -13.98 -1.16
N GLU A 1141 -59.74 -13.78 -1.43
CA GLU A 1141 -60.58 -12.65 -1.04
C GLU A 1141 -60.67 -12.42 0.49
N PRO A 1142 -61.05 -11.22 0.98
CA PRO A 1142 -60.80 -10.81 2.36
C PRO A 1142 -61.78 -11.45 3.35
N GLU A 1143 -61.27 -12.38 4.15
CA GLU A 1143 -61.84 -12.72 5.46
C GLU A 1143 -61.24 -11.80 6.54
N PHE A 1144 -62.08 -11.31 7.46
CA PHE A 1144 -61.64 -10.51 8.60
C PHE A 1144 -60.57 -11.26 9.41
N PRO A 1145 -59.43 -10.64 9.76
CA PRO A 1145 -58.38 -11.35 10.49
C PRO A 1145 -58.80 -11.63 11.93
N ALA A 1146 -58.49 -12.85 12.38
CA ALA A 1146 -58.50 -13.23 13.79
C ALA A 1146 -57.53 -12.35 14.60
N HIS A 1147 -57.80 -12.24 15.91
CA HIS A 1147 -57.11 -11.39 16.89
C HIS A 1147 -55.59 -11.33 16.73
N PRO A 1148 -54.97 -10.13 16.69
CA PRO A 1148 -53.53 -10.00 16.85
C PRO A 1148 -53.15 -10.20 18.33
N GLU A 1149 -52.18 -11.07 18.59
CA GLU A 1149 -51.53 -11.16 19.90
C GLU A 1149 -50.94 -9.80 20.26
N ALA A 1150 -51.39 -9.24 21.39
CA ALA A 1150 -50.92 -7.97 21.91
C ALA A 1150 -49.43 -8.09 22.28
N THR A 1151 -48.56 -7.39 21.56
CA THR A 1151 -47.16 -7.25 21.93
C THR A 1151 -47.05 -6.43 23.21
N ALA A 1152 -46.69 -7.13 24.29
CA ALA A 1152 -46.54 -6.56 25.63
C ALA A 1152 -45.45 -5.46 25.65
N VAL A 1153 -45.84 -4.26 26.07
CA VAL A 1153 -44.90 -3.24 26.54
C VAL A 1153 -44.29 -3.77 27.83
N HIS A 1154 -42.95 -3.90 27.88
CA HIS A 1154 -42.22 -4.26 29.10
C HIS A 1154 -42.47 -3.23 30.21
N THR A 1155 -43.48 -3.51 31.03
CA THR A 1155 -43.58 -3.03 32.40
C THR A 1155 -43.09 -4.18 33.28
N VAL A 1156 -42.29 -3.87 34.30
CA VAL A 1156 -41.85 -4.85 35.32
C VAL A 1156 -43.09 -5.65 35.75
N PRO A 1157 -43.06 -6.99 35.76
CA PRO A 1157 -44.26 -7.78 36.00
C PRO A 1157 -44.75 -7.50 37.43
N VAL A 1158 -45.81 -6.71 37.54
CA VAL A 1158 -46.50 -6.46 38.80
C VAL A 1158 -47.26 -7.73 39.15
N ASP A 1159 -46.96 -8.31 40.31
CA ASP A 1159 -47.56 -9.56 40.79
C ASP A 1159 -49.09 -9.56 40.70
N ARG A 1160 -49.67 -10.70 40.30
CA ARG A 1160 -51.10 -10.91 40.01
C ARG A 1160 -51.98 -10.55 41.20
N GLU A 1161 -51.52 -10.88 42.41
CA GLU A 1161 -52.21 -10.55 43.65
C GLU A 1161 -52.31 -9.03 43.83
N THR A 1162 -51.23 -8.33 43.49
CA THR A 1162 -51.17 -6.87 43.52
C THR A 1162 -52.15 -6.24 42.53
N GLN A 1163 -52.30 -6.81 41.33
CA GLN A 1163 -53.26 -6.33 40.33
C GLN A 1163 -54.72 -6.55 40.74
N ALA A 1164 -55.06 -7.71 41.30
CA ALA A 1164 -56.39 -7.99 41.84
C ALA A 1164 -56.72 -7.08 43.04
N ARG A 1165 -55.76 -6.83 43.93
CA ARG A 1165 -55.90 -5.88 45.04
C ARG A 1165 -56.08 -4.43 44.55
N ARG A 1166 -55.34 -4.01 43.52
CA ARG A 1166 -55.52 -2.71 42.84
C ARG A 1166 -56.91 -2.58 42.22
N LEU A 1167 -57.43 -3.62 41.59
CA LEU A 1167 -58.78 -3.66 41.01
C LEU A 1167 -59.85 -3.41 42.09
N VAL A 1168 -59.80 -4.10 43.23
CA VAL A 1168 -60.78 -3.90 44.32
C VAL A 1168 -60.66 -2.53 44.99
N ALA A 1169 -59.43 -2.02 45.15
CA ALA A 1169 -59.21 -0.67 45.66
C ALA A 1169 -59.82 0.40 44.74
N ARG A 1170 -59.69 0.24 43.42
CA ARG A 1170 -60.28 1.14 42.42
C ARG A 1170 -61.81 1.08 42.37
N LEU A 1171 -62.42 -0.09 42.57
CA LEU A 1171 -63.88 -0.24 42.63
C LEU A 1171 -64.55 0.51 43.80
N ARG A 1172 -63.77 0.92 44.79
CA ARG A 1172 -64.22 1.72 45.94
C ARG A 1172 -63.98 3.23 45.77
N GLN A 1173 -63.46 3.67 44.61
CA GLN A 1173 -63.26 5.09 44.29
C GLN A 1173 -64.45 5.68 43.50
N PRO A 1174 -64.73 6.98 43.64
CA PRO A 1174 -65.65 7.66 42.72
C PRO A 1174 -65.04 7.71 41.31
N PHE A 1175 -65.81 7.35 40.29
CA PHE A 1175 -65.36 7.32 38.89
C PHE A 1175 -66.22 8.25 38.01
N GLY A 1176 -65.58 8.91 37.04
CA GLY A 1176 -66.27 9.62 35.97
C GLY A 1176 -66.89 8.61 35.01
N ALA A 1177 -68.14 8.23 35.26
CA ALA A 1177 -68.80 7.16 34.51
C ALA A 1177 -69.23 7.62 33.11
N LEU A 1178 -68.88 6.83 32.09
CA LEU A 1178 -69.69 6.74 30.88
C LEU A 1178 -71.05 6.14 31.28
N LEU A 1179 -72.04 6.98 31.58
CA LEU A 1179 -73.38 6.48 31.89
C LEU A 1179 -74.09 6.18 30.57
N VAL A 1180 -74.26 4.89 30.28
CA VAL A 1180 -75.03 4.42 29.14
C VAL A 1180 -76.43 4.06 29.65
N THR A 1181 -77.41 4.90 29.36
CA THR A 1181 -78.79 4.74 29.85
C THR A 1181 -79.64 3.97 28.86
N LEU A 1182 -80.56 3.16 29.38
CA LEU A 1182 -81.56 2.45 28.60
C LEU A 1182 -82.73 3.40 28.31
N ALA A 1183 -82.88 3.87 27.07
CA ALA A 1183 -84.10 4.57 26.67
C ALA A 1183 -85.17 3.53 26.33
N SER A 1184 -86.20 3.37 27.17
CA SER A 1184 -87.31 2.46 26.87
C SER A 1184 -88.27 3.11 25.86
N THR A 1185 -87.88 3.23 24.60
CA THR A 1185 -88.83 3.52 23.52
C THR A 1185 -89.38 2.20 23.00
N GLY A 1186 -90.54 1.79 23.54
CA GLY A 1186 -91.49 0.83 22.96
C GLY A 1186 -90.92 -0.46 22.30
N ARG A 1187 -91.27 -1.62 22.88
CA ARG A 1187 -91.15 -3.00 22.33
C ARG A 1187 -90.50 -3.12 20.93
N ARG A 1188 -89.17 -3.01 20.85
CA ARG A 1188 -88.23 -3.93 20.14
C ARG A 1188 -86.82 -3.39 19.85
N ALA A 1189 -86.44 -2.18 20.26
CA ALA A 1189 -85.04 -1.75 20.25
C ALA A 1189 -84.62 -1.25 21.64
N MET A 1190 -83.53 -1.82 22.17
CA MET A 1190 -82.85 -1.31 23.35
C MET A 1190 -81.86 -0.25 22.85
N ASP A 1191 -82.26 1.02 22.84
CA ASP A 1191 -81.35 2.09 22.44
C ASP A 1191 -80.62 2.60 23.68
N TYR A 1192 -79.31 2.38 23.66
CA TYR A 1192 -78.39 2.83 24.67
C TYR A 1192 -77.95 4.25 24.33
N ARG A 1193 -78.33 5.25 25.14
CA ARG A 1193 -77.86 6.63 24.97
C ARG A 1193 -76.80 6.97 26.01
N ARG A 1194 -75.67 7.48 25.53
CA ARG A 1194 -74.63 8.06 26.37
C ARG A 1194 -75.15 9.34 27.02
N VAL A 1195 -74.99 9.44 28.34
CA VAL A 1195 -75.13 10.70 29.09
C VAL A 1195 -73.71 11.14 29.44
N ALA A 1196 -73.15 12.05 28.64
CA ALA A 1196 -71.92 12.74 28.99
C ALA A 1196 -72.28 14.02 29.74
N ALA A 1197 -71.70 14.24 30.92
CA ALA A 1197 -71.77 15.52 31.60
C ALA A 1197 -70.36 15.93 32.02
N ASP A 1198 -70.04 17.22 31.83
CA ASP A 1198 -68.86 17.92 32.35
C ASP A 1198 -68.86 18.02 33.90
N SER A 1199 -69.62 17.17 34.59
CA SER A 1199 -69.92 17.25 36.02
C SER A 1199 -69.97 15.84 36.63
N LEU A 1200 -69.48 15.69 37.87
CA LEU A 1200 -69.52 14.45 38.63
C LEU A 1200 -70.94 13.86 38.67
N ILE A 1201 -71.14 12.68 38.06
CA ILE A 1201 -72.36 11.89 38.21
C ILE A 1201 -72.24 11.12 39.54
N THR A 1202 -73.18 11.36 40.46
CA THR A 1202 -73.29 10.56 41.69
C THR A 1202 -74.38 9.51 41.53
N VAL A 1203 -74.02 8.25 41.74
CA VAL A 1203 -74.90 7.09 41.56
C VAL A 1203 -75.12 6.41 42.91
N GLN A 1204 -76.39 6.24 43.31
CA GLN A 1204 -76.75 5.52 44.52
C GLN A 1204 -77.01 4.03 44.17
N PHE A 1205 -76.26 3.13 44.82
CA PHE A 1205 -76.40 1.67 44.66
C PHE A 1205 -77.36 1.09 45.71
N GLN A 1206 -78.03 -0.02 45.40
CA GLN A 1206 -78.78 -0.82 46.39
C GLN A 1206 -77.83 -1.38 47.46
N GLU A 1207 -78.30 -1.47 48.71
CA GLU A 1207 -77.52 -1.85 49.89
C GLU A 1207 -76.65 -3.10 49.70
N SER A 1208 -75.40 -3.01 50.18
CA SER A 1208 -74.36 -4.06 50.24
C SER A 1208 -74.26 -4.99 49.02
N VAL A 1209 -73.85 -4.45 47.87
CA VAL A 1209 -73.39 -5.27 46.73
C VAL A 1209 -72.18 -6.10 47.21
N SER A 1210 -72.32 -7.42 47.25
CA SER A 1210 -71.20 -8.32 47.58
C SER A 1210 -70.24 -8.46 46.38
N LEU A 1211 -68.99 -8.86 46.64
CA LEU A 1211 -68.03 -9.18 45.56
C LEU A 1211 -68.55 -10.31 44.65
N ALA A 1212 -69.43 -11.18 45.17
CA ALA A 1212 -70.12 -12.23 44.40
C ALA A 1212 -71.18 -11.66 43.44
N ASP A 1213 -71.95 -10.63 43.85
CA ASP A 1213 -72.91 -9.97 42.96
C ASP A 1213 -72.22 -9.19 41.84
N LEU A 1214 -70.99 -8.69 42.09
CA LEU A 1214 -70.15 -8.06 41.08
C LEU A 1214 -69.66 -9.05 40.02
N LEU A 1215 -69.40 -10.31 40.40
CA LEU A 1215 -68.98 -11.39 39.51
C LEU A 1215 -70.07 -11.82 38.53
N ASP A 1216 -71.34 -11.79 38.95
CA ASP A 1216 -72.50 -12.22 38.14
C ASP A 1216 -72.99 -11.14 37.15
N ASN A 1217 -72.53 -9.90 37.29
CA ASN A 1217 -72.94 -8.75 36.47
C ASN A 1217 -71.88 -8.26 35.46
N VAL A 1218 -70.80 -9.03 35.28
CA VAL A 1218 -69.84 -8.85 34.20
C VAL A 1218 -70.49 -9.29 32.89
N ARG A 1219 -70.67 -8.36 31.93
CA ARG A 1219 -71.30 -8.65 30.63
C ARG A 1219 -70.63 -7.84 29.52
N THR A 1220 -70.80 -8.31 28.29
CA THR A 1220 -70.50 -7.50 27.10
C THR A 1220 -71.74 -6.70 26.72
N LEU A 1221 -71.61 -5.38 26.62
CA LEU A 1221 -72.66 -4.51 26.09
C LEU A 1221 -72.50 -4.33 24.58
N ASP A 1222 -73.62 -4.38 23.87
CA ASP A 1222 -73.73 -4.10 22.44
C ASP A 1222 -74.29 -2.69 22.25
N VAL A 1223 -73.45 -1.77 21.79
CA VAL A 1223 -73.86 -0.38 21.53
C VAL A 1223 -73.83 -0.10 20.03
N LEU A 1224 -74.96 0.37 19.49
CA LEU A 1224 -75.10 0.78 18.09
C LEU A 1224 -74.53 2.19 17.91
#